data_AF-A0A2K9MHP2-F1
#
_entry.id   AF-A0A2K9MHP2-F1
#
_cell.length_a   1.000
_cell.length_b   1.000
_cell.length_c   1.000
_cell.angle_alpha   90.00
_cell.angle_beta   90.00
_cell.angle_gamma   90.00
#
_symmetry.space_group_name_H-M   'P 1'
#
loop_
_entity.id
_entity.type
_entity.pdbx_description
1 polymer ?
#
loop_
_entity_poly.entity_id
_entity_poly.type
_entity_poly.pdbx_seq_one_letter_code
_entity_poly.pdbx_strand_id
1 'polypeptide(L)'
;MLSRLLLSVFNRYARRHGRLRKPGFMILDRSGRRIGQVDDIMVEDGRLRVKGWAVAERVGLGSAEQQVESAPSISRRDVRSMFGDMAGDNSGFILELPLADGPASVWIRRGAETLVYPIAAIRRRELALMRLRQIPPFARDVIRASPAALAWLRRRDAASAVRIKAALGLNDQSRPVRIDAQAFAPDDDRPLPGLPGGRISIIVPIYDGFDLLPEVLGRVLRHTDLPFHLILIEDASPDPRVRPWLRDWVGQQDESRVTLLENDSNLGFIQSVNRGFQTALVDGGHVVLLNADALVPQGWASRLLAPIRHSADVASVTPMSNDAEIFNAPVITKRSDLAPGQLDAMDALLADRLGAGQRAEAPTGVGFCMAMNVEYLRALPEFDTSFGKGYGEEVDWCQRARLRGGRNLGLGGLFVEHRGGVSFGSEAKQQLMRQNSVVISTRYPQFDAQVQSFIRNDPLLASRLAWGLAWAATRGPDARGKGGRVRVYLVHDMGGGAEHDAARRARLDLKAGDTPVMLRVGGLSRWQIELATPIGVTRAETDDTELMLHLLNLVPEKTVIYSCGVGDRDPMSLPDILLALCQGSGDRLEVLFHDYFPLSPSYTLLDSDEVYRGVPEAETNTDPAHELVTPDGQRVTLAQWRAAWGRLMARADRLEVFSDNGAGIVAAAYPDHAAKIAVTPHRMLHVVPELPKPAPDAPPVIGVLGNIGLHKGATVLRDLSALLARSGQAQLAVIGSVDPSYPLAPSARVHGHYKPADIPALVSRYGITCWLIPSIVPETFSFTTHECLATGLPVWAFDLGAQGDSVASHAAERGQGGVLPIPQGPGDLQAMVDSMTAS
;
A
#
# COMPACT_ATOMS: atom_id res chain seq x y z
N MET A 1 31.35 -19.87 9.44
CA MET A 1 30.56 -18.91 8.63
C MET A 1 29.06 -19.09 8.84
N LEU A 2 28.50 -20.30 8.64
CA LEU A 2 27.06 -20.59 8.78
C LEU A 2 26.47 -20.26 10.17
N SER A 3 27.19 -20.57 11.25
CA SER A 3 26.75 -20.30 12.63
C SER A 3 26.58 -18.80 12.93
N ARG A 4 27.49 -17.96 12.42
CA ARG A 4 27.42 -16.50 12.55
C ARG A 4 26.29 -15.90 11.70
N LEU A 5 26.04 -16.45 10.52
CA LEU A 5 24.92 -16.06 9.66
C LEU A 5 23.57 -16.40 10.32
N LEU A 6 23.40 -17.63 10.81
CA LEU A 6 22.20 -18.06 11.54
C LEU A 6 21.93 -17.19 12.77
N LEU A 7 22.99 -16.86 13.53
CA LEU A 7 22.87 -15.97 14.69
C LEU A 7 22.45 -14.55 14.27
N SER A 8 23.00 -14.01 13.17
CA SER A 8 22.61 -12.72 12.61
C SER A 8 21.14 -12.70 12.16
N VAL A 9 20.69 -13.75 11.45
CA VAL A 9 19.30 -13.89 11.00
C VAL A 9 18.36 -14.04 12.18
N PHE A 10 18.70 -14.86 13.19
CA PHE A 10 17.92 -14.99 14.42
C PHE A 10 17.79 -13.66 15.15
N ASN A 11 18.87 -12.88 15.25
CA ASN A 11 18.82 -11.57 15.91
C ASN A 11 17.87 -10.60 15.18
N ARG A 12 17.81 -10.64 13.84
CA ARG A 12 16.83 -9.85 13.06
C ARG A 12 15.41 -10.37 13.28
N TYR A 13 15.19 -11.68 13.21
CA TYR A 13 13.88 -12.31 13.47
C TYR A 13 13.35 -11.98 14.86
N ALA A 14 14.19 -12.14 15.89
CA ALA A 14 13.81 -11.88 17.27
C ALA A 14 13.55 -10.40 17.54
N ARG A 15 14.21 -9.48 16.82
CA ARG A 15 13.93 -8.04 16.87
C ARG A 15 12.56 -7.74 16.24
N ARG A 16 12.28 -8.31 15.07
CA ARG A 16 11.04 -8.09 14.29
C ARG A 16 9.79 -8.66 14.96
N HIS A 17 9.87 -9.90 15.45
CA HIS A 17 8.73 -10.64 16.00
C HIS A 17 8.64 -10.56 17.53
N GLY A 18 9.73 -10.16 18.20
CA GLY A 18 9.76 -9.96 19.63
C GLY A 18 8.87 -8.79 20.04
N ARG A 19 7.90 -9.08 20.92
CA ARG A 19 7.05 -8.07 21.55
C ARG A 19 7.16 -8.17 23.06
N LEU A 20 7.34 -7.04 23.72
CA LEU A 20 7.27 -6.92 25.17
C LEU A 20 6.32 -5.78 25.53
N ARG A 21 5.35 -6.06 26.38
CA ARG A 21 4.37 -5.08 26.85
C ARG A 21 4.61 -4.74 28.31
N LYS A 22 4.51 -3.46 28.65
CA LYS A 22 4.50 -2.95 30.02
C LYS A 22 3.14 -2.31 30.29
N PRO A 23 2.68 -2.29 31.56
CA PRO A 23 1.45 -1.61 31.91
C PRO A 23 1.58 -0.10 31.63
N GLY A 24 0.52 0.49 31.08
CA GLY A 24 0.36 1.93 31.00
C GLY A 24 0.10 2.55 32.38
N PHE A 25 0.02 3.88 32.42
CA PHE A 25 -0.21 4.62 33.66
C PHE A 25 -1.02 5.90 33.40
N MET A 26 -1.65 6.42 34.46
CA MET A 26 -2.38 7.68 34.41
C MET A 26 -1.42 8.86 34.43
N ILE A 27 -1.77 9.89 33.67
CA ILE A 27 -1.06 11.17 33.68
C ILE A 27 -1.86 12.14 34.54
N LEU A 28 -1.27 12.57 35.65
CA LEU A 28 -1.88 13.47 36.62
C LEU A 28 -1.12 14.79 36.69
N ASP A 29 -1.82 15.92 36.76
CA ASP A 29 -1.19 17.21 37.05
C ASP A 29 -0.77 17.35 38.52
N ARG A 30 -0.13 18.47 38.89
CA ARG A 30 0.32 18.72 40.27
C ARG A 30 -0.82 18.74 41.31
N SER A 31 -2.06 18.96 40.88
CA SER A 31 -3.25 18.92 41.74
C SER A 31 -3.83 17.51 41.90
N GLY A 32 -3.22 16.51 41.26
CA GLY A 32 -3.72 15.13 41.23
C GLY A 32 -4.86 14.92 40.25
N ARG A 33 -5.22 15.94 39.45
CA ARG A 33 -6.26 15.80 38.43
C ARG A 33 -5.70 15.07 37.23
N ARG A 34 -6.48 14.14 36.70
CA ARG A 34 -6.12 13.39 35.51
C ARG A 34 -6.19 14.27 34.26
N ILE A 35 -5.06 14.37 33.56
CA ILE A 35 -4.90 15.16 32.33
C ILE A 35 -4.48 14.30 31.14
N GLY A 36 -4.38 12.99 31.31
CA GLY A 36 -4.08 12.04 30.24
C GLY A 36 -3.98 10.60 30.71
N GLN A 37 -3.64 9.71 29.79
CA GLN A 37 -3.28 8.33 30.07
C GLN A 37 -2.29 7.81 29.04
N VAL A 38 -1.30 7.05 29.50
CA VAL A 38 -0.55 6.12 28.66
C VAL A 38 -1.34 4.81 28.61
N ASP A 39 -1.85 4.45 27.44
CA ASP A 39 -2.64 3.25 27.21
C ASP A 39 -1.75 2.02 27.03
N ASP A 40 -0.63 2.19 26.33
CA ASP A 40 0.28 1.11 26.00
C ASP A 40 1.74 1.54 25.99
N ILE A 41 2.59 0.66 26.53
CA ILE A 41 4.04 0.79 26.49
C ILE A 41 4.56 -0.53 25.93
N MET A 42 5.09 -0.48 24.71
CA MET A 42 5.53 -1.66 24.00
C MET A 42 6.99 -1.52 23.58
N VAL A 43 7.70 -2.65 23.61
CA VAL A 43 8.92 -2.83 22.85
C VAL A 43 8.58 -3.69 21.65
N GLU A 44 8.69 -3.13 20.46
CA GLU A 44 8.52 -3.82 19.19
C GLU A 44 9.54 -3.30 18.18
N ASP A 45 10.07 -4.18 17.34
CA ASP A 45 11.10 -3.85 16.34
C ASP A 45 12.38 -3.18 16.92
N GLY A 46 12.66 -3.46 18.20
CA GLY A 46 13.77 -2.84 18.95
C GLY A 46 13.56 -1.36 19.27
N ARG A 47 12.31 -0.87 19.26
CA ARG A 47 11.93 0.48 19.64
C ARG A 47 10.99 0.46 20.84
N LEU A 48 11.12 1.46 21.71
CA LEU A 48 10.16 1.76 22.77
C LEU A 48 9.06 2.63 22.16
N ARG A 49 7.86 2.05 22.05
CA ARG A 49 6.65 2.71 21.58
C ARG A 49 5.72 2.99 22.76
N VAL A 50 5.27 4.23 22.86
CA VAL A 50 4.32 4.67 23.88
C VAL A 50 3.10 5.25 23.18
N LYS A 51 1.92 4.70 23.50
CA LYS A 51 0.64 5.17 22.98
C LYS A 51 -0.22 5.66 24.12
N GLY A 52 -0.91 6.77 23.92
CA GLY A 52 -1.81 7.32 24.92
C GLY A 52 -2.61 8.50 24.41
N TRP A 53 -3.11 9.27 25.35
CA TRP A 53 -3.73 10.57 25.12
C TRP A 53 -3.35 11.53 26.25
N ALA A 54 -3.27 12.82 25.94
CA ALA A 54 -2.99 13.86 26.92
C ALA A 54 -3.57 15.21 26.50
N VAL A 55 -3.97 16.01 27.48
CA VAL A 55 -4.38 17.41 27.31
C VAL A 55 -3.15 18.30 27.44
N ALA A 56 -2.48 18.57 26.32
CA ALA A 56 -1.19 19.24 26.30
C ALA A 56 -0.89 19.90 24.94
N GLU A 57 -0.02 20.92 24.95
CA GLU A 57 0.52 21.50 23.72
C GLU A 57 1.55 20.58 23.07
N ARG A 58 2.38 19.93 23.90
CA ARG A 58 3.38 18.94 23.49
C ARG A 58 3.39 17.75 24.43
N VAL A 59 3.58 16.57 23.87
CA VAL A 59 3.91 15.34 24.59
C VAL A 59 5.23 14.85 24.02
N GLY A 60 6.13 14.45 24.89
CA GLY A 60 7.40 13.87 24.50
C GLY A 60 7.72 12.58 25.22
N LEU A 61 8.61 11.82 24.61
CA LEU A 61 9.18 10.59 25.12
C LEU A 61 10.68 10.81 25.14
N GLY A 62 11.31 10.56 26.27
CA GLY A 62 12.74 10.76 26.48
C GLY A 62 13.42 9.56 27.11
N SER A 63 14.65 9.29 26.70
CA SER A 63 15.63 8.46 27.39
C SER A 63 16.82 9.31 27.81
N ALA A 64 17.83 8.70 28.44
CA ALA A 64 19.08 9.40 28.75
C ALA A 64 19.82 9.93 27.51
N GLU A 65 19.59 9.33 26.33
CA GLU A 65 20.32 9.63 25.10
C GLU A 65 19.51 10.43 24.07
N GLN A 66 18.17 10.37 24.13
CA GLN A 66 17.30 10.83 23.04
C GLN A 66 15.96 11.35 23.55
N GLN A 67 15.36 12.30 22.84
CA GLN A 67 14.00 12.74 23.08
C GLN A 67 13.27 12.95 21.76
N VAL A 68 11.98 12.62 21.74
CA VAL A 68 11.05 12.90 20.64
C VAL A 68 9.84 13.61 21.23
N GLU A 69 9.31 14.59 20.52
CA GLU A 69 8.07 15.27 20.90
C GLU A 69 7.12 15.44 19.72
N SER A 70 5.82 15.41 20.00
CA SER A 70 4.78 15.80 19.06
C SER A 70 3.68 16.56 19.79
N ALA A 71 2.89 17.33 19.06
CA ALA A 71 1.57 17.70 19.54
C ALA A 71 0.68 16.45 19.52
N PRO A 72 -0.24 16.27 20.49
CA PRO A 72 -1.34 15.32 20.34
C PRO A 72 -2.12 15.65 19.06
N SER A 73 -2.27 14.66 18.18
CA SER A 73 -2.88 14.87 16.86
C SER A 73 -3.78 13.72 16.41
N ILE A 74 -3.84 12.63 17.18
CA ILE A 74 -4.60 11.44 16.82
C ILE A 74 -6.01 11.59 17.36
N SER A 75 -7.00 11.36 16.49
CA SER A 75 -8.40 11.48 16.89
C SER A 75 -8.78 10.40 17.92
N ARG A 76 -9.29 10.82 19.09
CA ARG A 76 -9.72 9.94 20.19
C ARG A 76 -11.12 10.31 20.66
N ARG A 77 -12.11 9.96 19.84
CA ARG A 77 -13.54 10.23 20.12
C ARG A 77 -14.03 9.51 21.38
N ASP A 78 -13.46 8.35 21.68
CA ASP A 78 -13.65 7.63 22.93
C ASP A 78 -13.22 8.46 24.14
N VAL A 79 -12.07 9.11 24.08
CA VAL A 79 -11.58 9.99 25.14
C VAL A 79 -12.46 11.24 25.27
N ARG A 80 -12.84 11.86 24.15
CA ARG A 80 -13.76 13.01 24.17
C ARG A 80 -15.10 12.66 24.80
N SER A 81 -15.67 11.49 24.51
CA SER A 81 -16.94 11.06 25.13
C SER A 81 -16.86 10.90 26.66
N MET A 82 -15.68 10.54 27.19
CA MET A 82 -15.47 10.33 28.62
C MET A 82 -15.02 11.59 29.38
N PHE A 83 -14.28 12.50 28.73
CA PHE A 83 -13.64 13.65 29.37
C PHE A 83 -14.08 15.01 28.81
N GLY A 84 -15.02 15.02 27.86
CA GLY A 84 -15.63 16.22 27.28
C GLY A 84 -14.65 17.10 26.50
N ASP A 85 -14.92 18.41 26.53
CA ASP A 85 -14.12 19.43 25.82
C ASP A 85 -12.70 19.60 26.38
N MET A 86 -12.39 19.00 27.53
CA MET A 86 -11.03 19.03 28.07
C MET A 86 -10.00 18.36 27.16
N ALA A 87 -10.38 17.29 26.44
CA ALA A 87 -9.42 16.51 25.64
C ALA A 87 -9.38 16.95 24.17
N GLY A 88 -10.43 17.58 23.65
CA GLY A 88 -10.55 17.86 22.21
C GLY A 88 -10.55 16.58 21.36
N ASP A 89 -10.84 16.72 20.07
CA ASP A 89 -10.92 15.56 19.16
C ASP A 89 -9.57 14.88 18.95
N ASN A 90 -8.46 15.63 19.03
CA ASN A 90 -7.11 15.20 18.66
C ASN A 90 -6.17 15.04 19.87
N SER A 91 -6.65 14.50 20.99
CA SER A 91 -5.85 14.28 22.22
C SER A 91 -4.88 13.11 22.17
N GLY A 92 -4.97 12.24 21.16
CA GLY A 92 -4.16 11.03 21.09
C GLY A 92 -2.73 11.28 20.61
N PHE A 93 -1.80 10.46 21.10
CA PHE A 93 -0.40 10.46 20.65
C PHE A 93 0.16 9.04 20.53
N ILE A 94 1.14 8.89 19.66
CA ILE A 94 2.04 7.73 19.56
C ILE A 94 3.45 8.28 19.44
N LEU A 95 4.32 7.91 20.38
CA LEU A 95 5.71 8.32 20.42
C LEU A 95 6.60 7.08 20.37
N GLU A 96 7.71 7.18 19.65
CA GLU A 96 8.64 6.07 19.47
C GLU A 96 10.09 6.53 19.58
N LEU A 97 10.86 5.84 20.42
CA LEU A 97 12.32 6.00 20.48
C LEU A 97 13.02 4.65 20.23
N PRO A 98 14.24 4.66 19.66
CA PRO A 98 15.19 3.57 19.82
C PRO A 98 15.24 3.09 21.27
N LEU A 99 15.26 1.76 21.45
CA LEU A 99 15.44 1.19 22.78
C LEU A 99 16.86 1.48 23.27
N ALA A 100 17.00 2.34 24.27
CA ALA A 100 18.27 2.68 24.91
C ALA A 100 18.40 2.00 26.29
N ASP A 101 19.64 1.82 26.75
CA ASP A 101 19.91 1.42 28.14
C ASP A 101 19.67 2.61 29.07
N GLY A 102 18.85 2.44 30.11
CA GLY A 102 18.57 3.48 31.11
C GLY A 102 17.09 3.80 31.31
N PRO A 103 16.75 4.72 32.21
CA PRO A 103 15.38 5.13 32.46
C PRO A 103 14.82 5.90 31.25
N ALA A 104 13.59 5.57 30.87
CA ALA A 104 12.81 6.35 29.92
C ALA A 104 11.70 7.10 30.65
N SER A 105 11.22 8.20 30.10
CA SER A 105 10.13 9.00 30.67
C SER A 105 9.26 9.58 29.58
N VAL A 106 7.96 9.69 29.87
CA VAL A 106 7.05 10.53 29.09
C VAL A 106 7.04 11.89 29.74
N TRP A 107 7.16 12.97 28.98
CA TRP A 107 6.99 14.31 29.50
C TRP A 107 5.90 15.05 28.72
N ILE A 108 5.32 16.06 29.34
CA ILE A 108 4.14 16.75 28.82
C ILE A 108 4.27 18.22 29.12
N ARG A 109 4.03 19.06 28.12
CA ARG A 109 4.15 20.53 28.22
C ARG A 109 2.78 21.19 28.10
N ARG A 110 2.44 22.03 29.07
CA ARG A 110 1.20 22.81 29.12
C ARG A 110 1.52 24.24 29.58
N GLY A 111 1.44 25.22 28.70
CA GLY A 111 1.96 26.56 28.96
C GLY A 111 3.44 26.53 29.36
N ALA A 112 3.78 27.20 30.46
CA ALA A 112 5.14 27.22 31.01
C ALA A 112 5.54 25.96 31.81
N GLU A 113 4.61 25.03 32.04
CA GLU A 113 4.84 23.86 32.87
C GLU A 113 5.22 22.63 32.04
N THR A 114 6.26 21.90 32.48
CA THR A 114 6.63 20.57 31.95
C THR A 114 6.55 19.54 33.07
N LEU A 115 5.74 18.51 32.87
CA LEU A 115 5.57 17.38 33.79
C LEU A 115 6.27 16.15 33.22
N VAL A 116 6.99 15.40 34.05
CA VAL A 116 7.79 14.24 33.63
C VAL A 116 7.34 13.01 34.40
N TYR A 117 7.05 11.93 33.68
CA TYR A 117 6.53 10.66 34.20
C TYR A 117 7.48 9.52 33.82
N PRO A 118 8.14 8.87 34.80
CA PRO A 118 9.07 7.79 34.51
C PRO A 118 8.33 6.54 33.99
N ILE A 119 8.89 5.91 32.96
CA ILE A 119 8.47 4.61 32.47
C ILE A 119 9.22 3.52 33.25
N ALA A 120 8.51 2.45 33.61
CA ALA A 120 9.13 1.30 34.26
C ALA A 120 10.30 0.75 33.43
N ALA A 121 11.48 0.64 34.04
CA ALA A 121 12.69 0.20 33.37
C ALA A 121 12.50 -1.17 32.69
N ILE A 122 12.92 -1.26 31.43
CA ILE A 122 12.96 -2.50 30.66
C ILE A 122 14.25 -3.24 31.04
N ARG A 123 14.14 -4.33 31.79
CA ARG A 123 15.31 -5.04 32.32
C ARG A 123 15.92 -5.91 31.23
N ARG A 124 17.26 -6.02 31.21
CA ARG A 124 18.00 -6.90 30.27
C ARG A 124 17.48 -8.35 30.26
N ARG A 125 17.09 -8.87 31.43
CA ARG A 125 16.49 -10.21 31.55
C ARG A 125 15.15 -10.36 30.80
N GLU A 126 14.35 -9.31 30.74
CA GLU A 126 13.06 -9.31 30.05
C GLU A 126 13.25 -9.33 28.53
N LEU A 127 14.24 -8.58 28.03
CA LEU A 127 14.64 -8.62 26.63
C LEU A 127 15.25 -9.97 26.25
N ALA A 128 16.04 -10.57 27.14
CA ALA A 128 16.58 -11.92 26.94
C ALA A 128 15.47 -12.98 26.86
N LEU A 129 14.51 -12.95 27.78
CA LEU A 129 13.34 -13.84 27.75
C LEU A 129 12.48 -13.63 26.50
N MET A 130 12.25 -12.38 26.10
CA MET A 130 11.55 -12.05 24.86
C MET A 130 12.24 -12.69 23.64
N ARG A 131 13.57 -12.59 23.56
CA ARG A 131 14.37 -13.21 22.49
C ARG A 131 14.29 -14.74 22.54
N LEU A 132 14.45 -15.35 23.71
CA LEU A 132 14.39 -16.81 23.87
C LEU A 132 13.04 -17.39 23.42
N ARG A 133 11.94 -16.67 23.67
CA ARG A 133 10.59 -17.05 23.20
C ARG A 133 10.43 -17.10 21.68
N GLN A 134 11.34 -16.45 20.93
CA GLN A 134 11.33 -16.48 19.47
C GLN A 134 12.09 -17.68 18.88
N ILE A 135 12.80 -18.48 19.69
CA ILE A 135 13.55 -19.64 19.20
C ILE A 135 12.62 -20.70 18.57
N PRO A 136 11.51 -21.14 19.21
CA PRO A 136 10.61 -22.11 18.60
C PRO A 136 9.95 -21.66 17.28
N PRO A 137 9.34 -20.46 17.18
CA PRO A 137 8.75 -20.02 15.92
C PRO A 137 9.82 -19.78 14.84
N PHE A 138 11.01 -19.31 15.22
CA PHE A 138 12.15 -19.20 14.29
C PHE A 138 12.56 -20.54 13.70
N ALA A 139 12.71 -21.59 14.52
CA ALA A 139 13.06 -22.92 14.04
C ALA A 139 12.01 -23.46 13.05
N ARG A 140 10.72 -23.30 13.36
CA ARG A 140 9.61 -23.67 12.46
C ARG A 140 9.68 -22.93 11.12
N ASP A 141 9.92 -21.62 11.16
CA ASP A 141 9.93 -20.80 9.96
C ASP A 141 11.20 -21.03 9.13
N VAL A 142 12.34 -21.37 9.76
CA VAL A 142 13.56 -21.86 9.08
C VAL A 142 13.31 -23.19 8.36
N ILE A 143 12.57 -24.12 8.97
CA ILE A 143 12.20 -25.39 8.31
C ILE A 143 11.35 -25.10 7.07
N ARG A 144 10.39 -24.18 7.15
CA ARG A 144 9.59 -23.73 6.00
C ARG A 144 10.44 -23.07 4.91
N ALA A 145 11.46 -22.31 5.31
CA ALA A 145 12.39 -21.67 4.39
C ALA A 145 13.42 -22.63 3.78
N SER A 146 13.57 -23.85 4.30
CA SER A 146 14.67 -24.76 3.93
C SER A 146 14.75 -25.11 2.44
N PRO A 147 13.65 -25.33 1.68
CA PRO A 147 13.76 -25.61 0.24
C PRO A 147 14.32 -24.41 -0.54
N ALA A 148 13.89 -23.19 -0.18
CA ALA A 148 14.40 -21.95 -0.76
C ALA A 148 15.85 -21.69 -0.33
N ALA A 149 16.23 -22.00 0.91
CA ALA A 149 17.61 -21.88 1.38
C ALA A 149 18.57 -22.82 0.63
N LEU A 150 18.15 -24.06 0.38
CA LEU A 150 18.90 -25.03 -0.44
C LEU A 150 19.04 -24.56 -1.89
N ALA A 151 17.96 -24.03 -2.48
CA ALA A 151 17.99 -23.45 -3.82
C ALA A 151 18.94 -22.24 -3.89
N TRP A 152 18.89 -21.35 -2.89
CA TRP A 152 19.78 -20.19 -2.79
C TRP A 152 21.26 -20.60 -2.65
N LEU A 153 21.57 -21.60 -1.82
CA LEU A 153 22.93 -22.13 -1.68
C LEU A 153 23.48 -22.67 -2.99
N ARG A 154 22.61 -23.18 -3.88
CA ARG A 154 23.00 -23.77 -5.17
C ARG A 154 23.06 -22.77 -6.32
N ARG A 155 22.12 -21.82 -6.39
CA ARG A 155 21.94 -20.91 -7.53
C ARG A 155 22.25 -19.45 -7.25
N ARG A 156 22.41 -19.08 -5.97
CA ARG A 156 22.60 -17.68 -5.50
C ARG A 156 21.56 -16.69 -6.03
N ASP A 157 20.37 -17.16 -6.43
CA ASP A 157 19.35 -16.31 -7.04
C ASP A 157 18.61 -15.41 -6.02
N ALA A 158 18.21 -14.21 -6.47
CA ALA A 158 17.51 -13.22 -5.65
C ALA A 158 16.11 -13.70 -5.21
N ALA A 159 15.43 -14.48 -6.06
CA ALA A 159 14.08 -15.01 -5.79
C ALA A 159 14.05 -15.93 -4.55
N SER A 160 15.11 -16.72 -4.33
CA SER A 160 15.22 -17.59 -3.17
C SER A 160 15.50 -16.79 -1.89
N ALA A 161 16.28 -15.71 -1.97
CA ALA A 161 16.48 -14.81 -0.84
C ALA A 161 15.18 -14.13 -0.39
N VAL A 162 14.33 -13.73 -1.34
CA VAL A 162 13.00 -13.15 -1.06
C VAL A 162 12.06 -14.19 -0.44
N ARG A 163 12.04 -15.43 -0.96
CA ARG A 163 11.27 -16.54 -0.37
C ARG A 163 11.70 -16.86 1.07
N ILE A 164 13.00 -16.80 1.37
CA ILE A 164 13.53 -16.99 2.72
C ILE A 164 13.04 -15.85 3.63
N LYS A 165 13.18 -14.59 3.23
CA LYS A 165 12.70 -13.45 4.03
C LYS A 165 11.20 -13.52 4.28
N ALA A 166 10.41 -13.90 3.26
CA ALA A 166 8.97 -14.06 3.37
C ALA A 166 8.57 -15.21 4.31
N ALA A 167 9.26 -16.36 4.23
CA ALA A 167 9.04 -17.50 5.11
C ALA A 167 9.37 -17.17 6.57
N LEU A 168 10.38 -16.32 6.78
CA LEU A 168 10.80 -15.81 8.10
C LEU A 168 10.00 -14.58 8.58
N GLY A 169 9.03 -14.10 7.80
CA GLY A 169 8.25 -12.90 8.15
C GLY A 169 9.09 -11.63 8.31
N LEU A 170 10.20 -11.54 7.58
CA LEU A 170 11.13 -10.41 7.58
C LEU A 170 10.80 -9.38 6.47
N ASN A 171 9.74 -9.61 5.70
CA ASN A 171 9.23 -8.62 4.73
C ASN A 171 8.35 -7.60 5.47
N ASP A 172 8.40 -6.34 5.04
CA ASP A 172 7.62 -5.25 5.63
C ASP A 172 6.18 -5.13 5.08
N GLN A 173 5.83 -5.90 4.04
CA GLN A 173 4.52 -5.83 3.40
C GLN A 173 3.56 -6.93 3.86
N SER A 174 2.31 -6.56 4.16
CA SER A 174 1.17 -7.48 4.33
C SER A 174 1.00 -8.33 3.06
N ARG A 175 0.87 -9.65 3.20
CA ARG A 175 0.73 -10.59 2.07
C ARG A 175 -0.45 -10.19 1.17
N PRO A 176 -0.22 -9.85 -0.11
CA PRO A 176 -1.29 -9.68 -1.09
C PRO A 176 -1.98 -11.02 -1.38
N VAL A 177 -3.24 -10.96 -1.81
CA VAL A 177 -3.99 -12.11 -2.31
C VAL A 177 -3.69 -12.26 -3.82
N ARG A 178 -3.53 -13.50 -4.29
CA ARG A 178 -3.32 -13.79 -5.72
C ARG A 178 -4.59 -13.52 -6.52
N ILE A 179 -4.43 -12.89 -7.67
CA ILE A 179 -5.52 -12.68 -8.63
C ILE A 179 -5.91 -14.03 -9.22
N ASP A 180 -7.22 -14.31 -9.25
CA ASP A 180 -7.77 -15.42 -10.00
C ASP A 180 -8.13 -14.96 -11.42
N ALA A 181 -7.45 -15.53 -12.42
CA ALA A 181 -7.68 -15.21 -13.84
C ALA A 181 -9.11 -15.60 -14.29
N GLN A 182 -9.78 -16.52 -13.58
CA GLN A 182 -11.17 -16.90 -13.87
C GLN A 182 -12.16 -15.73 -13.76
N ALA A 183 -11.77 -14.64 -13.09
CA ALA A 183 -12.58 -13.42 -13.04
C ALA A 183 -12.81 -12.76 -14.41
N PHE A 184 -11.97 -13.07 -15.41
CA PHE A 184 -12.04 -12.57 -16.78
C PHE A 184 -12.42 -13.68 -17.79
N ALA A 185 -12.89 -14.83 -17.30
CA ALA A 185 -13.37 -15.89 -18.18
C ALA A 185 -14.63 -15.42 -18.93
N PRO A 186 -14.82 -15.85 -20.19
CA PRO A 186 -16.03 -15.55 -20.93
C PRO A 186 -17.27 -16.13 -20.26
N ASP A 187 -18.43 -15.60 -20.64
CA ASP A 187 -19.72 -16.01 -20.11
C ASP A 187 -19.97 -17.50 -20.30
N ASP A 188 -20.77 -18.03 -19.39
CA ASP A 188 -21.30 -19.37 -19.54
C ASP A 188 -22.36 -19.37 -20.65
N ASP A 189 -22.00 -19.91 -21.82
CA ASP A 189 -22.87 -19.99 -23.00
C ASP A 189 -24.11 -20.89 -22.81
N ARG A 190 -24.30 -21.48 -21.62
CA ARG A 190 -25.49 -22.29 -21.33
C ARG A 190 -26.74 -21.42 -21.41
N PRO A 191 -27.79 -21.89 -22.12
CA PRO A 191 -29.04 -21.14 -22.21
C PRO A 191 -29.64 -20.99 -20.82
N LEU A 192 -29.87 -19.73 -20.44
CA LEU A 192 -30.51 -19.41 -19.18
C LEU A 192 -31.97 -19.88 -19.18
N PRO A 193 -32.45 -20.54 -18.12
CA PRO A 193 -33.87 -20.82 -17.94
C PRO A 193 -34.73 -19.56 -18.07
N GLY A 194 -35.95 -19.72 -18.54
CA GLY A 194 -36.94 -18.63 -18.59
C GLY A 194 -37.21 -18.04 -17.21
N LEU A 195 -37.71 -16.80 -17.16
CA LEU A 195 -38.08 -16.17 -15.90
C LEU A 195 -39.33 -16.83 -15.32
N PRO A 196 -39.32 -17.28 -14.05
CA PRO A 196 -40.55 -17.62 -13.33
C PRO A 196 -41.53 -16.45 -13.39
N GLY A 197 -42.82 -16.73 -13.62
CA GLY A 197 -43.84 -15.67 -13.76
C GLY A 197 -43.70 -14.81 -15.03
N GLY A 198 -42.74 -15.09 -15.92
CA GLY A 198 -42.53 -14.35 -17.17
C GLY A 198 -41.91 -12.95 -17.02
N ARG A 199 -41.69 -12.48 -15.79
CA ARG A 199 -41.11 -11.17 -15.45
C ARG A 199 -40.41 -11.19 -14.09
N ILE A 200 -39.57 -10.20 -13.82
CA ILE A 200 -39.04 -9.93 -12.46
C ILE A 200 -39.88 -8.86 -11.75
N SER A 201 -39.84 -8.82 -10.42
CA SER A 201 -40.42 -7.72 -9.63
C SER A 201 -39.31 -6.85 -9.04
N ILE A 202 -39.33 -5.55 -9.31
CA ILE A 202 -38.36 -4.58 -8.78
C ILE A 202 -39.06 -3.78 -7.70
N ILE A 203 -38.60 -3.87 -6.45
CA ILE A 203 -39.18 -3.19 -5.30
C ILE A 203 -38.31 -1.98 -4.95
N VAL A 204 -38.92 -0.79 -4.95
CA VAL A 204 -38.25 0.47 -4.62
C VAL A 204 -38.96 1.15 -3.44
N PRO A 205 -38.44 1.01 -2.21
CA PRO A 205 -38.93 1.78 -1.08
C PRO A 205 -38.44 3.23 -1.16
N ILE A 206 -39.36 4.18 -0.93
CA ILE A 206 -39.12 5.61 -1.10
C ILE A 206 -39.50 6.33 0.19
N TYR A 207 -38.51 6.95 0.81
CA TYR A 207 -38.67 7.83 1.96
C TYR A 207 -37.73 9.03 1.78
N ASP A 208 -38.28 10.17 1.34
CA ASP A 208 -37.52 11.36 0.95
C ASP A 208 -36.63 11.13 -0.31
N GLY A 209 -35.69 12.03 -0.59
CA GLY A 209 -34.69 11.84 -1.66
C GLY A 209 -35.16 12.26 -3.05
N PHE A 210 -36.11 13.22 -3.13
CA PHE A 210 -36.73 13.66 -4.38
C PHE A 210 -35.72 14.01 -5.48
N ASP A 211 -34.58 14.60 -5.13
CA ASP A 211 -33.62 15.11 -6.11
C ASP A 211 -32.95 14.01 -6.95
N LEU A 212 -32.86 12.77 -6.45
CA LEU A 212 -32.31 11.61 -7.17
C LEU A 212 -33.40 10.74 -7.82
N LEU A 213 -34.60 10.75 -7.25
CA LEU A 213 -35.67 9.82 -7.59
C LEU A 213 -36.06 9.83 -9.09
N PRO A 214 -36.22 10.99 -9.79
CA PRO A 214 -36.49 11.02 -11.22
C PRO A 214 -35.40 10.35 -12.07
N GLU A 215 -34.12 10.53 -11.70
CA GLU A 215 -33.00 9.91 -12.40
C GLU A 215 -33.02 8.39 -12.21
N VAL A 216 -33.20 7.93 -10.96
CA VAL A 216 -33.26 6.50 -10.61
C VAL A 216 -34.39 5.80 -11.37
N LEU A 217 -35.63 6.31 -11.28
CA LEU A 217 -36.76 5.69 -11.98
C LEU A 217 -36.60 5.75 -13.50
N GLY A 218 -36.07 6.86 -14.03
CA GLY A 218 -35.76 6.98 -15.45
C GLY A 218 -34.74 5.95 -15.93
N ARG A 219 -33.70 5.67 -15.13
CA ARG A 219 -32.71 4.63 -15.43
C ARG A 219 -33.32 3.23 -15.32
N VAL A 220 -34.12 2.94 -14.31
CA VAL A 220 -34.83 1.64 -14.20
C VAL A 220 -35.67 1.37 -15.45
N LEU A 221 -36.43 2.36 -15.95
CA LEU A 221 -37.24 2.17 -17.15
C LEU A 221 -36.41 1.94 -18.44
N ARG A 222 -35.28 2.65 -18.59
CA ARG A 222 -34.46 2.61 -19.83
C ARG A 222 -33.45 1.47 -19.86
N HIS A 223 -32.86 1.15 -18.70
CA HIS A 223 -31.68 0.29 -18.61
C HIS A 223 -32.01 -1.16 -18.25
N THR A 224 -33.24 -1.43 -17.79
CA THR A 224 -33.69 -2.80 -17.47
C THR A 224 -34.03 -3.54 -18.75
N ASP A 225 -33.31 -4.65 -18.98
CA ASP A 225 -33.32 -5.44 -20.21
C ASP A 225 -34.15 -6.73 -20.12
N LEU A 226 -34.80 -6.96 -18.98
CA LEU A 226 -35.74 -8.07 -18.76
C LEU A 226 -37.17 -7.54 -18.66
N PRO A 227 -38.21 -8.37 -18.95
CA PRO A 227 -39.58 -8.03 -18.57
C PRO A 227 -39.68 -7.84 -17.05
N PHE A 228 -40.31 -6.74 -16.60
CA PHE A 228 -40.37 -6.40 -15.18
C PHE A 228 -41.72 -5.80 -14.76
N HIS A 229 -42.02 -5.92 -13.46
CA HIS A 229 -43.03 -5.19 -12.73
C HIS A 229 -42.35 -4.33 -11.67
N LEU A 230 -42.57 -3.01 -11.70
CA LEU A 230 -41.98 -2.07 -10.76
C LEU A 230 -42.97 -1.77 -9.63
N ILE A 231 -42.59 -2.08 -8.40
CA ILE A 231 -43.39 -1.88 -7.19
C ILE A 231 -42.74 -0.76 -6.39
N LEU A 232 -43.35 0.42 -6.42
CA LEU A 232 -42.92 1.60 -5.68
C LEU A 232 -43.64 1.62 -4.34
N ILE A 233 -42.92 1.86 -3.24
CA ILE A 233 -43.53 2.01 -1.91
C ILE A 233 -43.22 3.41 -1.38
N GLU A 234 -44.21 4.30 -1.37
CA GLU A 234 -44.11 5.62 -0.76
C GLU A 234 -44.35 5.52 0.74
N ASP A 235 -43.29 5.70 1.54
CA ASP A 235 -43.28 5.47 2.99
C ASP A 235 -43.54 6.74 3.81
N ALA A 236 -44.55 7.53 3.42
CA ALA A 236 -44.91 8.80 4.06
C ALA A 236 -43.70 9.76 4.15
N SER A 237 -43.12 10.06 2.98
CA SER A 237 -41.97 10.94 2.83
C SER A 237 -42.22 12.31 3.45
N PRO A 238 -41.24 12.89 4.16
CA PRO A 238 -41.36 14.20 4.76
C PRO A 238 -41.31 15.34 3.72
N ASP A 239 -40.67 15.09 2.56
CA ASP A 239 -40.68 16.04 1.44
C ASP A 239 -42.05 16.02 0.75
N PRO A 240 -42.82 17.13 0.80
CA PRO A 240 -44.17 17.20 0.24
C PRO A 240 -44.21 17.06 -1.29
N ARG A 241 -43.07 17.12 -1.99
CA ARG A 241 -42.98 16.95 -3.44
C ARG A 241 -43.08 15.48 -3.87
N VAL A 242 -42.64 14.54 -3.03
CA VAL A 242 -42.45 13.13 -3.42
C VAL A 242 -43.76 12.45 -3.80
N ARG A 243 -44.74 12.46 -2.90
CA ARG A 243 -45.99 11.72 -3.09
C ARG A 243 -46.82 12.23 -4.30
N PRO A 244 -47.09 13.55 -4.46
CA PRO A 244 -47.80 14.05 -5.63
C PRO A 244 -47.08 13.68 -6.93
N TRP A 245 -45.76 13.86 -6.96
CA TRP A 245 -44.96 13.54 -8.15
C TRP A 245 -44.99 12.05 -8.48
N LEU A 246 -44.93 11.15 -7.49
CA LEU A 246 -45.04 9.71 -7.72
C LEU A 246 -46.39 9.33 -8.31
N ARG A 247 -47.49 9.89 -7.80
CA ARG A 247 -48.84 9.64 -8.35
C ARG A 247 -48.93 10.10 -9.80
N ASP A 248 -48.43 11.29 -10.10
CA ASP A 248 -48.41 11.84 -11.46
C ASP A 248 -47.53 11.02 -12.40
N TRP A 249 -46.36 10.57 -11.92
CA TRP A 249 -45.42 9.77 -12.70
C TRP A 249 -45.97 8.37 -12.99
N VAL A 250 -46.58 7.71 -11.99
CA VAL A 250 -47.22 6.39 -12.13
C VAL A 250 -48.43 6.46 -13.05
N GLY A 251 -49.22 7.53 -12.98
CA GLY A 251 -50.36 7.76 -13.89
C GLY A 251 -49.97 7.89 -15.37
N GLN A 252 -48.68 8.07 -15.68
CA GLN A 252 -48.14 8.08 -17.04
C GLN A 252 -47.61 6.71 -17.48
N GLN A 253 -47.60 5.71 -16.60
CA GLN A 253 -47.11 4.36 -16.87
C GLN A 253 -48.26 3.38 -17.13
N ASP A 254 -47.92 2.24 -17.72
CA ASP A 254 -48.85 1.10 -17.82
C ASP A 254 -49.07 0.48 -16.43
N GLU A 255 -50.33 0.42 -15.99
CA GLU A 255 -50.73 -0.14 -14.69
C GLU A 255 -50.32 -1.63 -14.54
N SER A 256 -50.15 -2.36 -15.64
CA SER A 256 -49.66 -3.73 -15.62
C SER A 256 -48.14 -3.82 -15.34
N ARG A 257 -47.43 -2.71 -15.51
CA ARG A 257 -45.96 -2.61 -15.40
C ARG A 257 -45.50 -1.89 -14.14
N VAL A 258 -46.33 -1.03 -13.54
CA VAL A 258 -45.97 -0.24 -12.36
C VAL A 258 -47.10 -0.21 -11.34
N THR A 259 -46.79 -0.54 -10.07
CA THR A 259 -47.70 -0.42 -8.93
C THR A 259 -47.13 0.56 -7.90
N LEU A 260 -47.98 1.44 -7.36
CA LEU A 260 -47.67 2.32 -6.24
C LEU A 260 -48.38 1.86 -4.98
N LEU A 261 -47.62 1.60 -3.93
CA LEU A 261 -48.10 1.33 -2.57
C LEU A 261 -47.82 2.56 -1.71
N GLU A 262 -48.85 3.13 -1.08
CA GLU A 262 -48.68 4.27 -0.19
C GLU A 262 -48.87 3.83 1.27
N ASN A 263 -47.98 4.25 2.17
CA ASN A 263 -48.16 4.13 3.62
C ASN A 263 -48.80 5.40 4.19
N ASP A 264 -49.69 5.28 5.17
CA ASP A 264 -50.28 6.45 5.85
C ASP A 264 -49.33 7.09 6.88
N SER A 265 -48.31 6.35 7.31
CA SER A 265 -47.27 6.81 8.24
C SER A 265 -45.94 6.13 7.92
N ASN A 266 -44.82 6.70 8.37
CA ASN A 266 -43.48 6.13 8.14
C ASN A 266 -43.33 4.80 8.90
N LEU A 267 -43.48 3.69 8.17
CA LEU A 267 -43.34 2.32 8.65
C LEU A 267 -41.87 1.88 8.70
N GLY A 268 -41.00 2.59 7.98
CA GLY A 268 -39.58 2.28 7.86
C GLY A 268 -39.31 1.23 6.79
N PHE A 269 -38.03 1.07 6.46
CA PHE A 269 -37.56 0.24 5.35
C PHE A 269 -38.11 -1.18 5.39
N ILE A 270 -37.99 -1.85 6.55
CA ILE A 270 -38.37 -3.26 6.72
C ILE A 270 -39.84 -3.52 6.41
N GLN A 271 -40.74 -2.75 7.03
CA GLN A 271 -42.18 -2.95 6.87
C GLN A 271 -42.63 -2.55 5.46
N SER A 272 -42.08 -1.47 4.91
CA SER A 272 -42.32 -1.05 3.53
C SER A 272 -41.92 -2.14 2.52
N VAL A 273 -40.72 -2.69 2.66
CA VAL A 273 -40.24 -3.79 1.79
C VAL A 273 -41.09 -5.05 1.96
N ASN A 274 -41.51 -5.41 3.17
CA ASN A 274 -42.40 -6.56 3.40
C ASN A 274 -43.75 -6.41 2.69
N ARG A 275 -44.32 -5.19 2.61
CA ARG A 275 -45.50 -4.94 1.76
C ARG A 275 -45.19 -5.18 0.28
N GLY A 276 -44.04 -4.73 -0.19
CA GLY A 276 -43.57 -5.01 -1.54
C GLY A 276 -43.41 -6.49 -1.84
N PHE A 277 -42.88 -7.28 -0.89
CA PHE A 277 -42.75 -8.73 -1.04
C PHE A 277 -44.10 -9.42 -1.21
N GLN A 278 -45.14 -8.99 -0.48
CA GLN A 278 -46.48 -9.54 -0.64
C GLN A 278 -47.00 -9.35 -2.07
N THR A 279 -46.81 -8.16 -2.65
CA THR A 279 -47.16 -7.89 -4.05
C THR A 279 -46.32 -8.72 -5.03
N ALA A 280 -45.00 -8.77 -4.82
CA ALA A 280 -44.09 -9.50 -5.71
C ALA A 280 -44.33 -11.03 -5.69
N LEU A 281 -44.70 -11.59 -4.54
CA LEU A 281 -45.02 -13.01 -4.41
C LEU A 281 -46.25 -13.43 -5.24
N VAL A 282 -47.18 -12.49 -5.50
CA VAL A 282 -48.33 -12.72 -6.40
C VAL A 282 -47.87 -12.85 -7.85
N ASP A 283 -46.86 -12.07 -8.28
CA ASP A 283 -46.29 -12.18 -9.63
C ASP A 283 -45.56 -13.51 -9.86
N GLY A 284 -44.99 -14.08 -8.78
CA GLY A 284 -44.29 -15.36 -8.80
C GLY A 284 -42.92 -15.34 -9.50
N GLY A 285 -42.40 -14.15 -9.82
CA GLY A 285 -41.08 -13.92 -10.41
C GLY A 285 -39.99 -13.64 -9.37
N HIS A 286 -38.73 -13.66 -9.82
CA HIS A 286 -37.60 -13.25 -8.98
C HIS A 286 -37.72 -11.77 -8.59
N VAL A 287 -37.21 -11.43 -7.41
CA VAL A 287 -37.35 -10.09 -6.84
C VAL A 287 -36.00 -9.37 -6.86
N VAL A 288 -36.01 -8.08 -7.13
CA VAL A 288 -34.86 -7.19 -6.91
C VAL A 288 -35.26 -6.09 -5.94
N LEU A 289 -34.56 -5.99 -4.82
CA LEU A 289 -34.60 -4.81 -3.97
C LEU A 289 -33.66 -3.75 -4.56
N LEU A 290 -34.17 -2.54 -4.75
CA LEU A 290 -33.39 -1.42 -5.28
C LEU A 290 -33.74 -0.14 -4.51
N ASN A 291 -32.76 0.49 -3.89
CA ASN A 291 -32.98 1.75 -3.19
C ASN A 291 -33.30 2.90 -4.17
N ALA A 292 -34.02 3.90 -3.67
CA ALA A 292 -34.39 5.12 -4.42
C ALA A 292 -33.21 6.07 -4.75
N ASP A 293 -31.99 5.68 -4.44
CA ASP A 293 -30.72 6.39 -4.67
C ASP A 293 -29.65 5.51 -5.36
N ALA A 294 -30.07 4.36 -5.90
CA ALA A 294 -29.23 3.42 -6.64
C ALA A 294 -29.37 3.64 -8.15
N LEU A 295 -28.26 3.90 -8.84
CA LEU A 295 -28.22 4.13 -10.28
C LEU A 295 -27.65 2.89 -10.97
N VAL A 296 -28.49 2.31 -11.81
CA VAL A 296 -28.18 1.07 -12.53
C VAL A 296 -27.58 1.36 -13.91
N PRO A 297 -26.55 0.61 -14.36
CA PRO A 297 -26.03 0.72 -15.74
C PRO A 297 -26.95 0.04 -16.75
N GLN A 298 -26.67 0.19 -18.05
CA GLN A 298 -27.43 -0.47 -19.12
C GLN A 298 -27.35 -2.00 -19.01
N GLY A 299 -28.46 -2.73 -19.18
CA GLY A 299 -28.45 -4.21 -19.17
C GLY A 299 -28.08 -4.82 -17.82
N TRP A 300 -28.37 -4.12 -16.72
CA TRP A 300 -27.99 -4.57 -15.37
C TRP A 300 -28.79 -5.78 -14.88
N ALA A 301 -30.07 -5.89 -15.26
CA ALA A 301 -31.00 -6.83 -14.65
C ALA A 301 -30.70 -8.27 -15.07
N SER A 302 -30.42 -8.51 -16.36
CA SER A 302 -29.97 -9.83 -16.82
C SER A 302 -28.67 -10.26 -16.14
N ARG A 303 -27.69 -9.35 -16.03
CA ARG A 303 -26.41 -9.58 -15.36
C ARG A 303 -26.60 -9.96 -13.89
N LEU A 304 -27.41 -9.19 -13.15
CA LEU A 304 -27.65 -9.44 -11.72
C LEU A 304 -28.39 -10.76 -11.47
N LEU A 305 -29.36 -11.11 -12.33
CA LEU A 305 -30.18 -12.32 -12.16
C LEU A 305 -29.53 -13.58 -12.73
N ALA A 306 -28.49 -13.44 -13.56
CA ALA A 306 -27.84 -14.59 -14.19
C ALA A 306 -27.45 -15.69 -13.18
N PRO A 307 -26.80 -15.41 -12.03
CA PRO A 307 -26.43 -16.48 -11.10
C PRO A 307 -27.62 -17.25 -10.52
N ILE A 308 -28.73 -16.56 -10.21
CA ILE A 308 -29.97 -17.19 -9.72
C ILE A 308 -30.59 -18.09 -10.79
N ARG A 309 -30.57 -17.64 -12.06
CA ARG A 309 -31.11 -18.40 -13.18
C ARG A 309 -30.24 -19.62 -13.53
N HIS A 310 -28.92 -19.54 -13.34
CA HIS A 310 -28.01 -20.67 -13.55
C HIS A 310 -28.09 -21.74 -12.45
N SER A 311 -28.50 -21.37 -11.23
CA SER A 311 -28.34 -22.23 -10.07
C SER A 311 -29.45 -21.98 -9.05
N ALA A 312 -30.32 -22.97 -8.90
CA ALA A 312 -31.49 -22.90 -8.03
C ALA A 312 -31.15 -22.75 -6.54
N ASP A 313 -29.93 -23.10 -6.12
CA ASP A 313 -29.44 -22.95 -4.75
C ASP A 313 -28.87 -21.56 -4.44
N VAL A 314 -28.88 -20.62 -5.40
CA VAL A 314 -28.53 -19.22 -5.16
C VAL A 314 -29.75 -18.49 -4.61
N ALA A 315 -29.66 -18.04 -3.37
CA ALA A 315 -30.72 -17.32 -2.67
C ALA A 315 -30.69 -15.81 -2.94
N SER A 316 -29.49 -15.21 -2.99
CA SER A 316 -29.32 -13.79 -3.29
C SER A 316 -28.07 -13.47 -4.09
N VAL A 317 -28.10 -12.34 -4.81
CA VAL A 317 -26.97 -11.78 -5.54
C VAL A 317 -26.87 -10.27 -5.29
N THR A 318 -25.67 -9.77 -5.00
CA THR A 318 -25.38 -8.34 -4.79
C THR A 318 -24.24 -7.90 -5.73
N PRO A 319 -24.38 -6.78 -6.46
CA PRO A 319 -23.33 -6.28 -7.34
C PRO A 319 -22.22 -5.56 -6.56
N MET A 320 -21.13 -5.26 -7.25
CA MET A 320 -20.14 -4.30 -6.75
C MET A 320 -20.76 -2.90 -6.66
N SER A 321 -20.22 -2.04 -5.80
CA SER A 321 -20.68 -0.66 -5.67
C SER A 321 -19.59 0.26 -5.16
N ASN A 322 -19.86 1.56 -5.17
CA ASN A 322 -19.08 2.57 -4.49
C ASN A 322 -19.45 2.67 -2.99
N ASP A 323 -20.63 2.17 -2.58
CA ASP A 323 -21.11 2.15 -1.18
C ASP A 323 -22.03 0.94 -0.85
N ALA A 324 -21.45 -0.25 -0.86
CA ALA A 324 -22.01 -1.55 -0.47
C ALA A 324 -21.04 -2.40 0.39
N GLU A 325 -20.41 -1.79 1.39
CA GLU A 325 -19.57 -2.47 2.41
C GLU A 325 -18.48 -3.40 1.82
N ILE A 326 -18.60 -4.72 2.00
CA ILE A 326 -17.65 -5.74 1.53
C ILE A 326 -17.59 -5.85 -0.01
N PHE A 327 -18.51 -5.20 -0.72
CA PHE A 327 -18.55 -5.11 -2.18
C PHE A 327 -18.00 -3.77 -2.74
N ASN A 328 -17.43 -2.91 -1.89
CA ASN A 328 -16.90 -1.60 -2.31
C ASN A 328 -15.68 -1.66 -3.23
N ALA A 329 -15.77 -1.10 -4.43
CA ALA A 329 -14.59 -0.72 -5.21
C ALA A 329 -14.40 0.81 -5.19
N PRO A 330 -13.15 1.33 -5.24
CA PRO A 330 -11.89 0.61 -5.47
C PRO A 330 -11.33 -0.13 -4.24
N VAL A 331 -11.73 0.25 -3.03
CA VAL A 331 -11.18 -0.29 -1.77
C VAL A 331 -12.29 -0.91 -0.94
N ILE A 332 -12.12 -2.18 -0.56
CA ILE A 332 -13.11 -2.94 0.20
C ILE A 332 -13.47 -2.21 1.51
N THR A 333 -14.75 -2.17 1.87
CA THR A 333 -15.30 -1.48 3.07
C THR A 333 -15.10 0.04 3.10
N LYS A 334 -14.60 0.66 2.02
CA LYS A 334 -14.38 2.11 1.95
C LYS A 334 -15.22 2.72 0.85
N ARG A 335 -16.14 3.59 1.25
CA ARG A 335 -16.97 4.33 0.31
C ARG A 335 -16.10 5.20 -0.60
N SER A 336 -16.47 5.27 -1.87
CA SER A 336 -16.01 6.30 -2.80
C SER A 336 -17.21 7.03 -3.42
N ASP A 337 -17.01 8.27 -3.85
CA ASP A 337 -18.02 9.00 -4.61
C ASP A 337 -17.68 8.95 -6.10
N LEU A 338 -18.73 8.92 -6.94
CA LEU A 338 -18.62 8.97 -8.39
C LEU A 338 -19.13 10.31 -8.91
N ALA A 339 -18.50 10.80 -9.98
CA ALA A 339 -19.01 11.95 -10.71
C ALA A 339 -20.22 11.55 -11.58
N PRO A 340 -21.14 12.49 -11.90
CA PRO A 340 -22.24 12.20 -12.81
C PRO A 340 -21.75 11.60 -14.14
N GLY A 341 -22.37 10.49 -14.57
CA GLY A 341 -22.00 9.76 -15.79
C GLY A 341 -20.76 8.88 -15.67
N GLN A 342 -20.02 8.93 -14.55
CA GLN A 342 -18.81 8.11 -14.37
C GLN A 342 -19.13 6.61 -14.33
N LEU A 343 -20.26 6.22 -13.71
CA LEU A 343 -20.73 4.83 -13.73
C LEU A 343 -20.83 4.27 -15.15
N ASP A 344 -21.44 5.03 -16.06
CA ASP A 344 -21.67 4.61 -17.45
C ASP A 344 -20.35 4.48 -18.20
N ALA A 345 -19.40 5.39 -17.97
CA ALA A 345 -18.06 5.32 -18.53
C ALA A 345 -17.27 4.11 -17.98
N MET A 346 -17.40 3.80 -16.68
CA MET A 346 -16.78 2.63 -16.07
C MET A 346 -17.36 1.33 -16.65
N ASP A 347 -18.68 1.24 -16.77
CA ASP A 347 -19.36 0.06 -17.31
C ASP A 347 -18.99 -0.16 -18.79
N ALA A 348 -18.93 0.90 -19.60
CA ALA A 348 -18.50 0.81 -21.00
C ALA A 348 -17.07 0.27 -21.17
N LEU A 349 -16.18 0.48 -20.20
CA LEU A 349 -14.82 -0.08 -20.23
C LEU A 349 -14.78 -1.57 -19.88
N LEU A 350 -15.76 -2.08 -19.12
CA LEU A 350 -15.68 -3.36 -18.44
C LEU A 350 -16.77 -4.38 -18.81
N ALA A 351 -17.91 -3.95 -19.34
CA ALA A 351 -19.07 -4.81 -19.60
C ALA A 351 -18.70 -6.04 -20.45
N ASP A 352 -17.92 -5.83 -21.51
CA ASP A 352 -17.46 -6.92 -22.41
C ASP A 352 -16.18 -7.62 -21.93
N ARG A 353 -15.56 -7.16 -20.84
CA ARG A 353 -14.25 -7.63 -20.36
C ARG A 353 -14.32 -8.41 -19.06
N LEU A 354 -15.32 -8.14 -18.22
CA LEU A 354 -15.54 -8.87 -16.96
C LEU A 354 -16.54 -10.03 -17.09
N GLY A 355 -17.04 -10.30 -18.31
CA GLY A 355 -17.99 -11.39 -18.59
C GLY A 355 -19.13 -11.50 -17.58
N ALA A 356 -19.57 -12.73 -17.30
CA ALA A 356 -20.61 -13.06 -16.32
C ALA A 356 -20.13 -12.86 -14.86
N GLY A 357 -19.00 -12.16 -14.69
CA GLY A 357 -18.40 -11.69 -13.47
C GLY A 357 -17.76 -12.80 -12.65
N GLN A 358 -16.65 -12.48 -11.98
CA GLN A 358 -16.24 -13.24 -10.81
C GLN A 358 -17.42 -13.32 -9.82
N ARG A 359 -17.72 -14.51 -9.32
CA ARG A 359 -18.78 -14.72 -8.31
C ARG A 359 -18.14 -15.25 -7.04
N ALA A 360 -18.49 -14.67 -5.90
CA ALA A 360 -17.99 -15.13 -4.61
C ALA A 360 -19.13 -15.38 -3.64
N GLU A 361 -19.12 -16.52 -2.96
CA GLU A 361 -20.04 -16.74 -1.83
C GLU A 361 -19.72 -15.73 -0.72
N ALA A 362 -20.73 -14.97 -0.33
CA ALA A 362 -20.65 -13.93 0.68
C ALA A 362 -21.45 -14.35 1.93
N PRO A 363 -21.06 -13.84 3.12
CA PRO A 363 -21.83 -14.10 4.33
C PRO A 363 -23.23 -13.46 4.31
N THR A 364 -23.44 -12.45 3.47
CA THR A 364 -24.70 -11.72 3.32
C THR A 364 -24.72 -10.95 1.99
N GLY A 365 -25.91 -10.56 1.52
CA GLY A 365 -26.09 -9.54 0.48
C GLY A 365 -26.28 -8.15 1.09
N VAL A 366 -26.37 -7.11 0.27
CA VAL A 366 -26.59 -5.73 0.73
C VAL A 366 -27.85 -5.17 0.08
N GLY A 367 -28.82 -4.71 0.89
CA GLY A 367 -30.17 -4.36 0.47
C GLY A 367 -30.32 -3.16 -0.48
N PHE A 368 -29.25 -2.41 -0.78
CA PHE A 368 -29.30 -1.27 -1.71
C PHE A 368 -29.62 -1.70 -3.15
N CYS A 369 -29.13 -2.87 -3.54
CA CYS A 369 -29.35 -3.52 -4.82
C CYS A 369 -29.11 -5.02 -4.63
N MET A 370 -30.18 -5.79 -4.40
CA MET A 370 -30.09 -7.23 -4.12
C MET A 370 -31.14 -8.01 -4.89
N ALA A 371 -30.70 -8.91 -5.76
CA ALA A 371 -31.60 -9.88 -6.37
C ALA A 371 -31.85 -11.04 -5.41
N MET A 372 -33.09 -11.53 -5.39
CA MET A 372 -33.59 -12.56 -4.49
C MET A 372 -34.32 -13.63 -5.29
N ASN A 373 -33.95 -14.87 -5.04
CA ASN A 373 -34.61 -16.01 -5.65
C ASN A 373 -36.02 -16.19 -5.06
N VAL A 374 -37.01 -16.38 -5.93
CA VAL A 374 -38.42 -16.39 -5.56
C VAL A 374 -38.77 -17.59 -4.69
N GLU A 375 -38.10 -18.73 -4.85
CA GLU A 375 -38.36 -19.91 -4.02
C GLU A 375 -37.87 -19.69 -2.58
N TYR A 376 -36.72 -19.03 -2.41
CA TYR A 376 -36.24 -18.65 -1.08
C TYR A 376 -37.11 -17.55 -0.47
N LEU A 377 -37.59 -16.59 -1.27
CA LEU A 377 -38.52 -15.58 -0.80
C LEU A 377 -39.87 -16.20 -0.38
N ARG A 378 -40.41 -17.19 -1.10
CA ARG A 378 -41.61 -17.92 -0.66
C ARG A 378 -41.40 -18.62 0.68
N ALA A 379 -40.22 -19.20 0.90
CA ALA A 379 -39.87 -19.85 2.16
C ALA A 379 -39.59 -18.86 3.30
N LEU A 380 -39.22 -17.62 2.98
CA LEU A 380 -38.83 -16.54 3.88
C LEU A 380 -39.50 -15.22 3.41
N PRO A 381 -40.84 -15.11 3.52
CA PRO A 381 -41.62 -14.08 2.82
C PRO A 381 -41.48 -12.67 3.38
N GLU A 382 -40.73 -12.53 4.48
CA GLU A 382 -40.56 -11.27 5.19
C GLU A 382 -39.17 -11.14 5.81
N PHE A 383 -38.72 -9.89 5.87
CA PHE A 383 -37.71 -9.43 6.79
C PHE A 383 -38.24 -9.37 8.22
N ASP A 384 -37.38 -9.66 9.18
CA ASP A 384 -37.73 -9.68 10.60
C ASP A 384 -37.92 -8.24 11.12
N THR A 385 -39.15 -7.95 11.53
CA THR A 385 -39.55 -6.62 12.02
C THR A 385 -38.92 -6.24 13.37
N SER A 386 -38.30 -7.19 14.08
CA SER A 386 -37.58 -6.90 15.33
C SER A 386 -36.33 -6.02 15.15
N PHE A 387 -35.82 -5.89 13.92
CA PHE A 387 -34.75 -4.94 13.58
C PHE A 387 -35.25 -3.48 13.46
N GLY A 388 -36.55 -3.23 13.67
CA GLY A 388 -37.12 -1.88 13.70
C GLY A 388 -37.15 -1.24 12.33
N LYS A 389 -36.37 -0.18 12.12
CA LYS A 389 -36.37 0.62 10.88
C LYS A 389 -35.28 0.24 9.86
N GLY A 390 -34.47 -0.80 10.13
CA GLY A 390 -33.43 -1.30 9.22
C GLY A 390 -32.13 -1.66 9.93
N TYR A 391 -31.09 -1.96 9.15
CA TYR A 391 -29.78 -2.45 9.56
C TYR A 391 -29.82 -3.84 10.23
N GLY A 392 -29.53 -4.90 9.46
CA GLY A 392 -29.44 -6.29 9.95
C GLY A 392 -30.52 -7.22 9.39
N GLU A 393 -31.58 -6.69 8.82
CA GLU A 393 -32.66 -7.43 8.17
C GLU A 393 -32.17 -8.28 6.99
N GLU A 394 -31.32 -7.72 6.13
CA GLU A 394 -30.78 -8.47 4.99
C GLU A 394 -29.78 -9.53 5.46
N VAL A 395 -29.04 -9.23 6.54
CA VAL A 395 -28.13 -10.19 7.18
C VAL A 395 -28.91 -11.38 7.72
N ASP A 396 -29.96 -11.12 8.48
CA ASP A 396 -30.82 -12.16 9.04
C ASP A 396 -31.49 -12.99 7.94
N TRP A 397 -32.05 -12.35 6.92
CA TRP A 397 -32.67 -13.06 5.80
C TRP A 397 -31.66 -13.95 5.05
N CYS A 398 -30.48 -13.42 4.74
CA CYS A 398 -29.40 -14.16 4.07
C CYS A 398 -28.91 -15.34 4.89
N GLN A 399 -28.80 -15.20 6.22
CA GLN A 399 -28.40 -16.27 7.12
C GLN A 399 -29.50 -17.33 7.25
N ARG A 400 -30.78 -16.93 7.33
CA ARG A 400 -31.92 -17.88 7.30
C ARG A 400 -32.02 -18.64 5.98
N ALA A 401 -31.71 -18.00 4.86
CA ALA A 401 -31.63 -18.63 3.55
C ALA A 401 -30.46 -19.62 3.47
N ARG A 402 -29.30 -19.26 4.04
CA ARG A 402 -28.14 -20.14 4.17
C ARG A 402 -28.44 -21.40 4.97
N LEU A 403 -29.18 -21.28 6.07
CA LEU A 403 -29.63 -22.43 6.87
C LEU A 403 -30.57 -23.37 6.09
N ARG A 404 -31.18 -22.90 4.99
CA ARG A 404 -31.98 -23.68 4.04
C ARG A 404 -31.18 -24.14 2.82
N GLY A 405 -29.85 -24.11 2.88
CA GLY A 405 -28.97 -24.51 1.78
C GLY A 405 -28.77 -23.45 0.69
N GLY A 406 -29.26 -22.22 0.90
CA GLY A 406 -29.09 -21.12 -0.05
C GLY A 406 -27.70 -20.49 0.01
N ARG A 407 -27.16 -20.10 -1.15
CA ARG A 407 -25.92 -19.32 -1.27
C ARG A 407 -26.25 -17.85 -1.54
N ASN A 408 -25.52 -16.95 -0.88
CA ASN A 408 -25.56 -15.51 -1.16
C ASN A 408 -24.29 -15.17 -1.94
N LEU A 409 -24.41 -14.51 -3.08
CA LEU A 409 -23.28 -14.25 -3.98
C LEU A 409 -23.01 -12.76 -4.15
N GLY A 410 -21.73 -12.37 -4.10
CA GLY A 410 -21.27 -11.13 -4.68
C GLY A 410 -20.96 -11.31 -6.17
N LEU A 411 -21.42 -10.39 -7.01
CA LEU A 411 -21.23 -10.39 -8.46
C LEU A 411 -20.21 -9.32 -8.86
N GLY A 412 -19.01 -9.74 -9.24
CA GLY A 412 -17.90 -8.88 -9.63
C GLY A 412 -18.06 -8.22 -11.00
N GLY A 413 -18.89 -8.76 -11.89
CA GLY A 413 -19.08 -8.26 -13.27
C GLY A 413 -20.12 -7.14 -13.43
N LEU A 414 -20.75 -6.70 -12.34
CA LEU A 414 -21.74 -5.63 -12.35
C LEU A 414 -21.41 -4.62 -11.25
N PHE A 415 -21.48 -3.34 -11.60
CA PHE A 415 -21.34 -2.23 -10.66
C PHE A 415 -22.60 -1.38 -10.65
N VAL A 416 -23.12 -1.06 -9.47
CA VAL A 416 -24.28 -0.18 -9.28
C VAL A 416 -23.85 0.97 -8.39
N GLU A 417 -24.07 2.20 -8.84
CA GLU A 417 -23.75 3.40 -8.06
C GLU A 417 -24.80 3.62 -6.97
N HIS A 418 -24.38 3.92 -5.75
CA HIS A 418 -25.23 4.24 -4.62
C HIS A 418 -24.87 5.65 -4.12
N ARG A 419 -25.78 6.63 -4.32
CA ARG A 419 -25.49 8.06 -4.07
C ARG A 419 -25.92 8.55 -2.67
N GLY A 420 -27.03 8.05 -2.11
CA GLY A 420 -27.68 8.63 -0.93
C GLY A 420 -27.18 8.12 0.43
N GLY A 421 -26.02 7.46 0.49
CA GLY A 421 -25.38 7.05 1.75
C GLY A 421 -24.91 8.20 2.67
N VAL A 422 -25.18 9.47 2.34
CA VAL A 422 -24.81 10.66 3.16
C VAL A 422 -25.42 10.59 4.57
N SER A 423 -26.38 9.69 4.78
CA SER A 423 -27.09 9.48 6.04
C SER A 423 -26.28 8.79 7.15
N PHE A 424 -24.99 8.44 7.02
CA PHE A 424 -24.15 7.91 8.11
C PHE A 424 -23.99 8.85 9.33
N GLY A 425 -24.48 10.09 9.25
CA GLY A 425 -24.24 11.15 10.22
C GLY A 425 -25.21 11.26 11.41
N SER A 426 -26.41 10.64 11.38
CA SER A 426 -27.33 10.79 12.52
C SER A 426 -26.99 9.82 13.65
N GLU A 427 -26.92 10.34 14.88
CA GLU A 427 -26.64 9.56 16.09
C GLU A 427 -27.65 8.41 16.27
N ALA A 428 -28.91 8.66 15.89
CA ALA A 428 -29.97 7.66 15.89
C ALA A 428 -29.68 6.46 14.96
N LYS A 429 -29.16 6.69 13.76
CA LYS A 429 -28.78 5.62 12.82
C LYS A 429 -27.62 4.79 13.38
N GLN A 430 -26.58 5.46 13.90
CA GLN A 430 -25.43 4.76 14.48
C GLN A 430 -25.82 3.94 15.72
N GLN A 431 -26.76 4.44 16.53
CA GLN A 431 -27.29 3.70 17.66
C GLN A 431 -28.06 2.46 17.21
N LEU A 432 -28.93 2.58 16.21
CA LEU A 432 -29.70 1.46 15.66
C LEU A 432 -28.77 0.38 15.07
N MET A 433 -27.75 0.79 14.31
CA MET A 433 -26.72 -0.13 13.78
C MET A 433 -26.03 -0.90 14.93
N ARG A 434 -25.59 -0.21 15.98
CA ARG A 434 -24.95 -0.87 17.15
C ARG A 434 -25.87 -1.86 17.83
N GLN A 435 -27.14 -1.48 18.04
CA GLN A 435 -28.14 -2.35 18.67
C GLN A 435 -28.37 -3.60 17.85
N ASN A 436 -28.59 -3.44 16.54
CA ASN A 436 -28.90 -4.55 15.66
C ASN A 436 -27.69 -5.43 15.35
N SER A 437 -26.46 -4.89 15.35
CA SER A 437 -25.24 -5.71 15.29
C SER A 437 -25.17 -6.70 16.46
N VAL A 438 -25.57 -6.31 17.67
CA VAL A 438 -25.60 -7.23 18.82
C VAL A 438 -26.60 -8.37 18.60
N VAL A 439 -27.77 -8.07 18.03
CA VAL A 439 -28.77 -9.09 17.67
C VAL A 439 -28.18 -10.08 16.66
N ILE A 440 -27.52 -9.59 15.61
CA ILE A 440 -26.87 -10.43 14.59
C ILE A 440 -25.77 -11.30 15.20
N SER A 441 -24.82 -10.73 15.94
CA SER A 441 -23.74 -11.51 16.54
C SER A 441 -24.27 -12.55 17.55
N THR A 442 -25.41 -12.28 18.20
CA THR A 442 -26.06 -13.22 19.13
C THR A 442 -26.74 -14.37 18.38
N ARG A 443 -27.49 -14.07 17.31
CA ARG A 443 -28.21 -15.08 16.51
C ARG A 443 -27.26 -15.92 15.65
N TYR A 444 -26.20 -15.30 15.13
CA TYR A 444 -25.24 -15.89 14.20
C TYR A 444 -23.79 -15.70 14.69
N PRO A 445 -23.33 -16.46 15.71
CA PRO A 445 -22.02 -16.25 16.34
C PRO A 445 -20.80 -16.34 15.41
N GLN A 446 -20.94 -16.96 14.23
CA GLN A 446 -19.87 -17.08 13.25
C GLN A 446 -19.86 -15.95 12.22
N PHE A 447 -20.90 -15.11 12.16
CA PHE A 447 -21.07 -14.11 11.10
C PHE A 447 -19.89 -13.13 11.04
N ASP A 448 -19.49 -12.57 12.18
CA ASP A 448 -18.36 -11.64 12.25
C ASP A 448 -17.07 -12.29 11.74
N ALA A 449 -16.82 -13.55 12.09
CA ALA A 449 -15.66 -14.29 11.60
C ALA A 449 -15.72 -14.53 10.08
N GLN A 450 -16.91 -14.79 9.54
CA GLN A 450 -17.13 -14.95 8.10
C GLN A 450 -16.89 -13.63 7.34
N VAL A 451 -17.41 -12.51 7.84
CA VAL A 451 -17.18 -11.16 7.28
C VAL A 451 -15.69 -10.83 7.29
N GLN A 452 -15.01 -11.04 8.42
CA GLN A 452 -13.58 -10.80 8.51
C GLN A 452 -12.78 -11.74 7.61
N SER A 453 -13.25 -12.97 7.37
CA SER A 453 -12.65 -13.89 6.41
C SER A 453 -12.80 -13.38 4.98
N PHE A 454 -14.00 -12.92 4.61
CA PHE A 454 -14.26 -12.33 3.30
C PHE A 454 -13.39 -11.10 3.06
N ILE A 455 -13.26 -10.20 4.05
CA ILE A 455 -12.40 -9.00 3.95
C ILE A 455 -10.92 -9.38 3.79
N ARG A 456 -10.43 -10.35 4.57
CA ARG A 456 -9.02 -10.77 4.51
C ARG A 456 -8.65 -11.46 3.21
N ASN A 457 -9.57 -12.27 2.68
CA ASN A 457 -9.31 -13.07 1.48
C ASN A 457 -9.69 -12.34 0.19
N ASP A 458 -10.53 -11.30 0.29
CA ASP A 458 -11.10 -10.52 -0.83
C ASP A 458 -11.34 -11.37 -2.08
N PRO A 459 -12.29 -12.33 -2.06
CA PRO A 459 -12.49 -13.24 -3.16
C PRO A 459 -12.97 -12.54 -4.45
N LEU A 460 -13.27 -11.24 -4.40
CA LEU A 460 -13.62 -10.41 -5.56
C LEU A 460 -12.48 -9.45 -5.94
N LEU A 461 -11.25 -9.69 -5.48
CA LEU A 461 -10.11 -8.79 -5.68
C LEU A 461 -9.84 -8.46 -7.15
N ALA A 462 -9.96 -9.45 -8.04
CA ALA A 462 -9.72 -9.25 -9.47
C ALA A 462 -10.71 -8.23 -10.06
N SER A 463 -12.01 -8.44 -9.81
CA SER A 463 -13.05 -7.49 -10.20
C SER A 463 -12.89 -6.15 -9.50
N ARG A 464 -12.53 -6.13 -8.21
CA ARG A 464 -12.32 -4.89 -7.46
C ARG A 464 -11.18 -4.05 -8.02
N LEU A 465 -10.08 -4.70 -8.40
CA LEU A 465 -8.95 -4.04 -9.06
C LEU A 465 -9.34 -3.52 -10.45
N ALA A 466 -10.09 -4.31 -11.24
CA ALA A 466 -10.60 -3.88 -12.55
C ALA A 466 -11.51 -2.66 -12.44
N TRP A 467 -12.53 -2.70 -11.55
CA TRP A 467 -13.38 -1.54 -11.27
C TRP A 467 -12.62 -0.35 -10.72
N GLY A 468 -11.58 -0.59 -9.90
CA GLY A 468 -10.71 0.48 -9.41
C GLY A 468 -9.86 1.15 -10.49
N LEU A 469 -9.38 0.38 -11.47
CA LEU A 469 -8.66 0.90 -12.63
C LEU A 469 -9.61 1.65 -13.58
N ALA A 470 -10.83 1.13 -13.80
CA ALA A 470 -11.86 1.84 -14.56
C ALA A 470 -12.30 3.14 -13.86
N TRP A 471 -12.45 3.11 -12.53
CA TRP A 471 -12.68 4.30 -11.72
C TRP A 471 -11.56 5.33 -11.93
N ALA A 472 -10.31 4.90 -11.86
CA ALA A 472 -9.16 5.78 -12.06
C ALA A 472 -9.12 6.38 -13.47
N ALA A 473 -9.39 5.56 -14.49
CA ALA A 473 -9.41 5.96 -15.90
C ALA A 473 -10.53 6.97 -16.24
N THR A 474 -11.63 6.95 -15.50
CA THR A 474 -12.85 7.73 -15.81
C THR A 474 -13.03 8.97 -14.94
N ARG A 475 -12.16 9.21 -13.96
CA ARG A 475 -12.23 10.41 -13.09
C ARG A 475 -12.10 11.71 -13.88
N GLY A 476 -11.35 11.69 -14.99
CA GLY A 476 -10.98 12.90 -15.72
C GLY A 476 -10.18 13.90 -14.86
N PRO A 477 -9.72 15.01 -15.46
CA PRO A 477 -9.10 16.09 -14.71
C PRO A 477 -10.10 16.78 -13.78
N ASP A 478 -9.60 17.37 -12.69
CA ASP A 478 -10.41 18.20 -11.80
C ASP A 478 -10.99 19.44 -12.53
N ALA A 479 -11.87 20.20 -11.87
CA ALA A 479 -12.50 21.39 -12.44
C ALA A 479 -11.50 22.49 -12.88
N ARG A 480 -10.21 22.38 -12.53
CA ARG A 480 -9.12 23.28 -12.95
C ARG A 480 -8.25 22.67 -14.05
N GLY A 481 -8.66 21.55 -14.63
CA GLY A 481 -7.93 20.82 -15.66
C GLY A 481 -6.70 20.07 -15.14
N LYS A 482 -6.62 19.78 -13.83
CA LYS A 482 -5.46 19.11 -13.20
C LYS A 482 -5.81 17.71 -12.71
N GLY A 483 -4.84 16.80 -12.80
CA GLY A 483 -4.99 15.43 -12.33
C GLY A 483 -5.73 14.53 -13.31
N GLY A 484 -6.21 13.37 -12.82
CA GLY A 484 -7.03 12.45 -13.60
C GLY A 484 -6.25 11.48 -14.48
N ARG A 485 -4.91 11.53 -14.49
CA ARG A 485 -4.10 10.53 -15.21
C ARG A 485 -3.74 9.37 -14.29
N VAL A 486 -3.66 8.19 -14.89
CA VAL A 486 -3.08 7.02 -14.23
C VAL A 486 -1.57 7.00 -14.47
N ARG A 487 -0.80 6.83 -13.39
CA ARG A 487 0.67 6.79 -13.43
C ARG A 487 1.16 5.42 -12.97
N VAL A 488 1.66 4.60 -13.89
CA VAL A 488 2.10 3.23 -13.63
C VAL A 488 3.61 3.22 -13.36
N TYR A 489 4.02 2.94 -12.13
CA TYR A 489 5.42 2.88 -11.72
C TYR A 489 5.93 1.44 -11.68
N LEU A 490 6.89 1.09 -12.54
CA LEU A 490 7.65 -0.16 -12.41
C LEU A 490 8.79 0.02 -11.40
N VAL A 491 8.70 -0.67 -10.27
CA VAL A 491 9.70 -0.60 -9.18
C VAL A 491 9.93 -1.99 -8.60
N HIS A 492 11.03 -2.21 -7.89
CA HIS A 492 11.27 -3.46 -7.17
C HIS A 492 10.66 -3.46 -5.75
N ASP A 493 10.47 -4.65 -5.16
CA ASP A 493 9.98 -4.83 -3.77
C ASP A 493 11.12 -5.09 -2.74
N MET A 494 12.34 -4.61 -3.00
CA MET A 494 13.48 -4.86 -2.10
C MET A 494 13.73 -3.73 -1.08
N GLY A 495 12.91 -2.67 -1.11
CA GLY A 495 13.08 -1.45 -0.33
C GLY A 495 14.29 -0.62 -0.77
N GLY A 496 14.58 0.47 -0.06
CA GLY A 496 15.74 1.33 -0.32
C GLY A 496 15.38 2.61 -1.08
N GLY A 497 16.38 3.25 -1.68
CA GLY A 497 16.25 4.61 -2.24
C GLY A 497 15.23 4.74 -3.37
N ALA A 498 15.25 3.81 -4.33
CA ALA A 498 14.32 3.81 -5.47
C ALA A 498 12.86 3.66 -4.99
N GLU A 499 12.61 2.74 -4.06
CA GLU A 499 11.28 2.50 -3.48
C GLU A 499 10.77 3.72 -2.69
N HIS A 500 11.63 4.34 -1.86
CA HIS A 500 11.27 5.55 -1.14
C HIS A 500 10.93 6.72 -2.07
N ASP A 501 11.67 6.89 -3.17
CA ASP A 501 11.39 7.94 -4.15
C ASP A 501 10.10 7.68 -4.93
N ALA A 502 9.90 6.45 -5.41
CA ALA A 502 8.66 6.06 -6.08
C ALA A 502 7.44 6.25 -5.17
N ALA A 503 7.53 5.84 -3.90
CA ALA A 503 6.47 6.07 -2.92
C ALA A 503 6.23 7.57 -2.64
N ARG A 504 7.29 8.39 -2.61
CA ARG A 504 7.17 9.84 -2.48
C ARG A 504 6.47 10.45 -3.69
N ARG A 505 6.85 10.07 -4.93
CA ARG A 505 6.23 10.55 -6.18
C ARG A 505 4.75 10.15 -6.25
N ALA A 506 4.43 8.88 -5.97
CA ALA A 506 3.05 8.41 -5.90
C ALA A 506 2.19 9.23 -4.90
N ARG A 507 2.73 9.59 -3.72
CA ARG A 507 2.02 10.48 -2.78
C ARG A 507 1.81 11.89 -3.33
N LEU A 508 2.74 12.41 -4.13
CA LEU A 508 2.60 13.73 -4.77
C LEU A 508 1.56 13.67 -5.89
N ASP A 509 1.55 12.60 -6.67
CA ASP A 509 0.56 12.36 -7.74
C ASP A 509 -0.86 12.30 -7.16
N LEU A 510 -1.06 11.53 -6.07
CA LEU A 510 -2.33 11.49 -5.35
C LEU A 510 -2.79 12.87 -4.88
N LYS A 511 -1.87 13.70 -4.38
CA LYS A 511 -2.17 15.08 -3.97
C LYS A 511 -2.49 15.99 -5.16
N ALA A 512 -1.90 15.71 -6.32
CA ALA A 512 -2.15 16.42 -7.57
C ALA A 512 -3.45 15.98 -8.26
N GLY A 513 -4.11 14.91 -7.78
CA GLY A 513 -5.34 14.36 -8.33
C GLY A 513 -5.13 13.26 -9.37
N ASP A 514 -3.89 12.82 -9.59
CA ASP A 514 -3.56 11.64 -10.39
C ASP A 514 -3.73 10.36 -9.56
N THR A 515 -3.80 9.21 -10.25
CA THR A 515 -3.94 7.90 -9.62
C THR A 515 -2.69 7.05 -9.89
N PRO A 516 -1.79 6.88 -8.91
CA PRO A 516 -0.63 6.04 -9.07
C PRO A 516 -0.97 4.57 -8.91
N VAL A 517 -0.37 3.76 -9.79
CA VAL A 517 -0.39 2.30 -9.77
C VAL A 517 1.05 1.83 -9.65
N MET A 518 1.38 1.10 -8.58
CA MET A 518 2.71 0.52 -8.42
C MET A 518 2.71 -0.89 -9.01
N LEU A 519 3.55 -1.12 -10.01
CA LEU A 519 3.83 -2.44 -10.57
C LEU A 519 5.18 -2.92 -10.00
N ARG A 520 5.12 -3.78 -8.98
CA ARG A 520 6.31 -4.26 -8.27
C ARG A 520 6.84 -5.57 -8.82
N VAL A 521 8.16 -5.64 -8.96
CA VAL A 521 8.93 -6.84 -9.34
C VAL A 521 9.89 -7.28 -8.23
N GLY A 522 10.44 -8.48 -8.35
CA GLY A 522 11.34 -9.06 -7.34
C GLY A 522 10.64 -9.62 -6.09
N GLY A 523 9.32 -9.75 -6.12
CA GLY A 523 8.50 -10.34 -5.06
C GLY A 523 8.35 -11.87 -5.13
N LEU A 524 7.39 -12.39 -4.34
CA LEU A 524 7.00 -13.81 -4.33
C LEU A 524 6.27 -14.25 -5.60
N SER A 525 5.54 -13.34 -6.21
CA SER A 525 5.04 -13.47 -7.59
C SER A 525 5.82 -12.53 -8.49
N ARG A 526 5.77 -12.78 -9.81
CA ARG A 526 6.43 -11.91 -10.78
C ARG A 526 5.91 -10.47 -10.69
N TRP A 527 4.59 -10.31 -10.60
CA TRP A 527 3.92 -9.01 -10.56
C TRP A 527 3.16 -8.84 -9.24
N GLN A 528 3.35 -7.69 -8.61
CA GLN A 528 2.45 -7.16 -7.61
C GLN A 528 1.90 -5.82 -8.12
N ILE A 529 0.58 -5.66 -8.12
CA ILE A 529 -0.11 -4.47 -8.58
C ILE A 529 -0.72 -3.77 -7.37
N GLU A 530 -0.39 -2.50 -7.14
CA GLU A 530 -0.98 -1.68 -6.09
C GLU A 530 -1.66 -0.46 -6.69
N LEU A 531 -2.99 -0.42 -6.62
CA LEU A 531 -3.79 0.75 -6.96
C LEU A 531 -3.96 1.62 -5.71
N ALA A 532 -3.33 2.79 -5.69
CA ALA A 532 -3.47 3.71 -4.57
C ALA A 532 -4.51 4.79 -4.87
N THR A 533 -5.36 5.07 -3.88
CA THR A 533 -6.44 6.07 -3.93
C THR A 533 -6.42 6.91 -2.66
N PRO A 534 -7.12 8.07 -2.61
CA PRO A 534 -7.21 8.88 -1.39
C PRO A 534 -7.81 8.13 -0.18
N ILE A 535 -8.62 7.10 -0.42
CA ILE A 535 -9.34 6.35 0.63
C ILE A 535 -8.62 5.05 1.05
N GLY A 536 -7.59 4.62 0.32
CA GLY A 536 -6.84 3.40 0.61
C GLY A 536 -6.10 2.82 -0.60
N VAL A 537 -5.51 1.64 -0.41
CA VAL A 537 -4.74 0.93 -1.44
C VAL A 537 -5.32 -0.47 -1.63
N THR A 538 -5.52 -0.86 -2.89
CA THR A 538 -5.90 -2.23 -3.27
C THR A 538 -4.68 -2.93 -3.86
N ARG A 539 -4.34 -4.11 -3.36
CA ARG A 539 -3.11 -4.84 -3.70
C ARG A 539 -3.42 -6.22 -4.21
N ALA A 540 -2.75 -6.62 -5.28
CA ALA A 540 -2.93 -7.92 -5.89
C ALA A 540 -1.62 -8.49 -6.44
N GLU A 541 -1.50 -9.81 -6.52
CA GLU A 541 -0.33 -10.51 -7.04
C GLU A 541 -0.69 -11.47 -8.19
N THR A 542 0.17 -11.58 -9.19
CA THR A 542 0.05 -12.57 -10.27
C THR A 542 1.43 -12.96 -10.82
N ASP A 543 1.58 -14.22 -11.23
CA ASP A 543 2.71 -14.68 -12.04
C ASP A 543 2.41 -14.59 -13.55
N ASP A 544 1.15 -14.33 -13.92
CA ASP A 544 0.67 -14.21 -15.30
C ASP A 544 0.85 -12.77 -15.80
N THR A 545 1.65 -12.63 -16.86
CA THR A 545 1.97 -11.34 -17.48
C THR A 545 0.83 -10.86 -18.39
N GLU A 546 0.11 -11.77 -19.03
CA GLU A 546 -1.02 -11.41 -19.90
C GLU A 546 -2.18 -10.85 -19.07
N LEU A 547 -2.46 -11.46 -17.92
CA LEU A 547 -3.45 -10.94 -16.98
C LEU A 547 -3.08 -9.53 -16.46
N MET A 548 -1.80 -9.31 -16.14
CA MET A 548 -1.29 -8.00 -15.72
C MET A 548 -1.46 -6.96 -16.83
N LEU A 549 -1.05 -7.30 -18.07
CA LEU A 549 -1.22 -6.44 -19.24
C LEU A 549 -2.70 -6.13 -19.50
N HIS A 550 -3.57 -7.14 -19.45
CA HIS A 550 -5.00 -7.00 -19.62
C HIS A 550 -5.60 -5.98 -18.64
N LEU A 551 -5.25 -6.10 -17.35
CA LEU A 551 -5.69 -5.17 -16.30
C LEU A 551 -5.21 -3.75 -16.55
N LEU A 552 -3.92 -3.54 -16.81
CA LEU A 552 -3.38 -2.19 -16.99
C LEU A 552 -3.79 -1.54 -18.33
N ASN A 553 -4.14 -2.35 -19.34
CA ASN A 553 -4.70 -1.89 -20.61
C ASN A 553 -6.21 -1.58 -20.54
N LEU A 554 -6.86 -1.79 -19.39
CA LEU A 554 -8.17 -1.19 -19.10
C LEU A 554 -8.10 0.34 -19.07
N VAL A 555 -6.91 0.89 -18.82
CA VAL A 555 -6.68 2.33 -18.74
C VAL A 555 -6.22 2.85 -20.12
N PRO A 556 -7.06 3.63 -20.82
CA PRO A 556 -6.81 4.03 -22.21
C PRO A 556 -5.69 5.07 -22.35
N GLU A 557 -5.50 5.92 -21.33
CA GLU A 557 -4.41 6.91 -21.30
C GLU A 557 -3.65 6.83 -19.98
N LYS A 558 -2.36 6.53 -20.04
CA LYS A 558 -1.50 6.40 -18.85
C LYS A 558 -0.09 6.93 -19.08
N THR A 559 0.60 7.18 -17.97
CA THR A 559 2.05 7.43 -17.97
C THR A 559 2.72 6.21 -17.37
N VAL A 560 3.47 5.46 -18.18
CA VAL A 560 4.29 4.33 -17.75
C VAL A 560 5.66 4.87 -17.35
N ILE A 561 6.11 4.53 -16.16
CA ILE A 561 7.32 5.07 -15.55
C ILE A 561 8.18 3.88 -15.11
N TYR A 562 9.28 3.65 -15.84
CA TYR A 562 10.32 2.74 -15.37
C TYR A 562 11.13 3.42 -14.27
N SER A 563 11.29 2.76 -13.12
CA SER A 563 12.17 3.23 -12.04
C SER A 563 13.29 2.24 -11.73
N CYS A 564 12.94 0.97 -11.50
CA CYS A 564 13.92 -0.06 -11.19
C CYS A 564 13.34 -1.45 -11.47
N GLY A 565 14.01 -2.20 -12.34
CA GLY A 565 13.65 -3.59 -12.69
C GLY A 565 14.47 -4.65 -11.96
N VAL A 566 15.36 -4.26 -11.04
CA VAL A 566 16.30 -5.18 -10.39
C VAL A 566 15.54 -6.23 -9.59
N GLY A 567 15.94 -7.49 -9.78
CA GLY A 567 15.35 -8.65 -9.11
C GLY A 567 14.18 -9.29 -9.84
N ASP A 568 13.76 -8.77 -11.01
CA ASP A 568 12.81 -9.48 -11.86
C ASP A 568 13.36 -10.85 -12.31
N ARG A 569 12.45 -11.79 -12.55
CA ARG A 569 12.80 -13.18 -12.90
C ARG A 569 13.17 -13.34 -14.36
N ASP A 570 12.68 -12.46 -15.22
CA ASP A 570 12.94 -12.47 -16.65
C ASP A 570 13.09 -11.02 -17.14
N PRO A 571 14.23 -10.39 -16.80
CA PRO A 571 14.42 -8.98 -17.07
C PRO A 571 14.58 -8.66 -18.56
N MET A 572 14.82 -9.66 -19.42
CA MET A 572 14.90 -9.47 -20.87
C MET A 572 13.55 -9.16 -21.52
N SER A 573 12.44 -9.61 -20.93
CA SER A 573 11.10 -9.28 -21.43
C SER A 573 10.55 -7.96 -20.88
N LEU A 574 11.16 -7.37 -19.84
CA LEU A 574 10.68 -6.10 -19.26
C LEU A 574 10.56 -4.96 -20.27
N PRO A 575 11.54 -4.70 -21.17
CA PRO A 575 11.40 -3.65 -22.18
C PRO A 575 10.16 -3.84 -23.05
N ASP A 576 9.94 -5.05 -23.56
CA ASP A 576 8.81 -5.34 -24.46
C ASP A 576 7.47 -5.27 -23.72
N ILE A 577 7.43 -5.67 -22.44
CA ILE A 577 6.24 -5.54 -21.58
C ILE A 577 5.89 -4.07 -21.34
N LEU A 578 6.88 -3.22 -21.03
CA LEU A 578 6.65 -1.78 -20.83
C LEU A 578 6.22 -1.09 -22.13
N LEU A 579 6.76 -1.52 -23.27
CA LEU A 579 6.32 -1.07 -24.59
C LEU A 579 4.88 -1.51 -24.89
N ALA A 580 4.51 -2.75 -24.52
CA ALA A 580 3.15 -3.27 -24.67
C ALA A 580 2.13 -2.51 -23.79
N LEU A 581 2.55 -2.01 -22.62
CA LEU A 581 1.75 -1.11 -21.81
C LEU A 581 1.61 0.29 -22.41
N CYS A 582 2.48 0.70 -23.35
CA CYS A 582 2.56 2.07 -23.85
C CYS A 582 2.22 2.16 -25.36
N GLN A 583 1.10 1.54 -25.75
CA GLN A 583 0.64 1.48 -27.14
C GLN A 583 -0.40 2.56 -27.50
N GLY A 584 -1.06 3.18 -26.52
CA GLY A 584 -2.07 4.21 -26.77
C GLY A 584 -1.46 5.51 -27.30
N SER A 585 -2.18 6.23 -28.17
CA SER A 585 -1.73 7.53 -28.71
C SER A 585 -1.56 8.61 -27.64
N GLY A 586 -2.29 8.50 -26.52
CA GLY A 586 -2.16 9.37 -25.35
C GLY A 586 -1.14 8.89 -24.31
N ASP A 587 -0.53 7.72 -24.50
CA ASP A 587 0.38 7.13 -23.50
C ASP A 587 1.76 7.79 -23.51
N ARG A 588 2.29 7.99 -22.30
CA ARG A 588 3.65 8.52 -22.08
C ARG A 588 4.54 7.46 -21.46
N LEU A 589 5.82 7.45 -21.83
CA LEU A 589 6.84 6.59 -21.26
C LEU A 589 8.00 7.43 -20.70
N GLU A 590 8.22 7.31 -19.39
CA GLU A 590 9.34 7.94 -18.69
C GLU A 590 10.28 6.84 -18.16
N VAL A 591 11.59 7.04 -18.28
CA VAL A 591 12.60 6.14 -17.72
C VAL A 591 13.41 6.93 -16.69
N LEU A 592 13.29 6.53 -15.42
CA LEU A 592 14.06 7.06 -14.31
C LEU A 592 15.24 6.11 -14.04
N PHE A 593 16.47 6.62 -14.09
CA PHE A 593 17.67 5.82 -13.85
C PHE A 593 18.03 5.78 -12.36
N HIS A 594 17.24 5.06 -11.56
CA HIS A 594 17.60 4.80 -10.15
C HIS A 594 18.71 3.76 -10.01
N ASP A 595 19.02 3.04 -11.07
CA ASP A 595 20.16 2.15 -11.22
C ASP A 595 20.61 2.10 -12.69
N TYR A 596 21.70 1.39 -12.98
CA TYR A 596 22.17 1.17 -14.35
C TYR A 596 21.74 -0.18 -14.92
N PHE A 597 20.67 -0.79 -14.39
CA PHE A 597 20.16 -2.06 -14.90
C PHE A 597 19.77 -1.99 -16.38
N PRO A 598 19.17 -0.91 -16.91
CA PRO A 598 18.94 -0.82 -18.35
C PRO A 598 20.23 -0.89 -19.17
N LEU A 599 21.35 -0.39 -18.64
CA LEU A 599 22.64 -0.38 -19.33
C LEU A 599 23.32 -1.75 -19.30
N SER A 600 23.20 -2.48 -18.20
CA SER A 600 23.87 -3.77 -18.01
C SER A 600 23.18 -4.66 -16.96
N PRO A 601 23.21 -6.01 -17.11
CA PRO A 601 22.81 -6.93 -16.05
C PRO A 601 23.53 -6.67 -14.70
N SER A 602 24.80 -6.25 -14.76
CA SER A 602 25.50 -5.66 -13.61
C SER A 602 25.01 -4.23 -13.42
N TYR A 603 23.90 -4.05 -12.70
CA TYR A 603 23.29 -2.73 -12.43
C TYR A 603 24.20 -1.76 -11.66
N THR A 604 25.31 -2.26 -11.10
CA THR A 604 26.37 -1.48 -10.45
C THR A 604 27.54 -1.16 -11.36
N LEU A 605 27.55 -1.67 -12.59
CA LEU A 605 28.63 -1.57 -13.58
C LEU A 605 29.98 -2.15 -13.09
N LEU A 606 29.95 -3.05 -12.12
CA LEU A 606 31.13 -3.78 -11.68
C LEU A 606 31.35 -4.99 -12.58
N ASP A 607 32.61 -5.23 -12.94
CA ASP A 607 33.07 -6.47 -13.57
C ASP A 607 33.05 -7.63 -12.55
N SER A 608 33.30 -8.85 -13.04
CA SER A 608 33.31 -10.07 -12.23
C SER A 608 34.38 -10.10 -11.12
N ASP A 609 35.40 -9.24 -11.23
CA ASP A 609 36.43 -9.00 -10.23
C ASP A 609 36.12 -7.87 -9.24
N GLU A 610 34.87 -7.38 -9.25
CA GLU A 610 34.34 -6.35 -8.35
C GLU A 610 34.94 -4.94 -8.57
N VAL A 611 35.51 -4.69 -9.75
CA VAL A 611 36.13 -3.39 -10.12
C VAL A 611 35.24 -2.64 -11.12
N TYR A 612 35.09 -1.32 -10.91
CA TYR A 612 34.44 -0.42 -11.86
C TYR A 612 35.47 0.11 -12.87
N ARG A 613 35.24 -0.12 -14.17
CA ARG A 613 36.12 0.33 -15.27
C ARG A 613 35.47 1.31 -16.24
N GLY A 614 34.32 1.87 -15.87
CA GLY A 614 33.52 2.73 -16.75
C GLY A 614 32.28 2.02 -17.30
N VAL A 615 31.68 2.59 -18.35
CA VAL A 615 30.57 1.96 -19.06
C VAL A 615 31.13 0.88 -19.98
N PRO A 616 30.72 -0.39 -19.84
CA PRO A 616 31.24 -1.47 -20.67
C PRO A 616 30.81 -1.32 -22.14
N GLU A 617 31.76 -1.52 -23.05
CA GLU A 617 31.52 -1.50 -24.49
C GLU A 617 30.67 -2.71 -24.92
N ALA A 618 29.53 -2.43 -25.59
CA ALA A 618 28.49 -3.42 -25.82
C ALA A 618 28.94 -4.64 -26.65
N GLU A 619 29.74 -4.37 -27.69
CA GLU A 619 30.13 -5.38 -28.69
C GLU A 619 31.39 -6.16 -28.30
N THR A 620 32.24 -5.59 -27.45
CA THR A 620 33.58 -6.13 -27.17
C THR A 620 33.77 -6.60 -25.73
N ASN A 621 32.93 -6.17 -24.78
CA ASN A 621 33.03 -6.63 -23.40
C ASN A 621 32.62 -8.11 -23.31
N THR A 622 33.50 -8.92 -22.71
CA THR A 622 33.32 -10.38 -22.51
C THR A 622 33.29 -10.77 -21.04
N ASP A 623 33.22 -9.80 -20.12
CA ASP A 623 33.17 -10.08 -18.69
C ASP A 623 31.79 -10.67 -18.33
N PRO A 624 31.76 -11.82 -17.64
CA PRO A 624 30.51 -12.52 -17.33
C PRO A 624 29.58 -11.74 -16.40
N ALA A 625 30.03 -10.70 -15.69
CA ALA A 625 29.16 -9.85 -14.87
C ALA A 625 28.17 -9.04 -15.72
N HIS A 626 28.52 -8.75 -16.98
CA HIS A 626 27.71 -7.97 -17.91
C HIS A 626 26.81 -8.83 -18.81
N GLU A 627 26.73 -10.12 -18.52
CA GLU A 627 25.90 -11.07 -19.25
C GLU A 627 24.80 -11.63 -18.35
N LEU A 628 23.74 -12.14 -18.98
CA LEU A 628 22.64 -12.80 -18.29
C LEU A 628 22.46 -14.21 -18.83
N VAL A 629 22.13 -15.16 -17.96
CA VAL A 629 21.51 -16.42 -18.37
C VAL A 629 20.02 -16.34 -18.07
N THR A 630 19.20 -16.39 -19.11
CA THR A 630 17.73 -16.34 -19.00
C THR A 630 17.19 -17.61 -18.31
N PRO A 631 15.92 -17.61 -17.85
CA PRO A 631 15.33 -18.77 -17.16
C PRO A 631 15.35 -20.08 -17.96
N ASP A 632 15.29 -20.01 -19.28
CA ASP A 632 15.39 -21.12 -20.23
C ASP A 632 16.85 -21.54 -20.54
N GLY A 633 17.84 -20.86 -19.95
CA GLY A 633 19.25 -21.20 -20.05
C GLY A 633 20.00 -20.56 -21.21
N GLN A 634 19.35 -19.64 -21.95
CA GLN A 634 20.01 -18.91 -23.03
C GLN A 634 20.96 -17.84 -22.45
N ARG A 635 22.18 -17.80 -22.98
CA ARG A 635 23.15 -16.74 -22.65
C ARG A 635 22.84 -15.50 -23.47
N VAL A 636 22.71 -14.37 -22.80
CA VAL A 636 22.45 -13.05 -23.36
C VAL A 636 23.69 -12.19 -23.15
N THR A 637 24.24 -11.72 -24.26
CA THR A 637 25.39 -10.81 -24.31
C THR A 637 24.99 -9.37 -23.94
N LEU A 638 25.96 -8.55 -23.57
CA LEU A 638 25.73 -7.12 -23.30
C LEU A 638 25.16 -6.38 -24.51
N ALA A 639 25.59 -6.69 -25.74
CA ALA A 639 25.03 -6.13 -26.96
C ALA A 639 23.53 -6.43 -27.11
N GLN A 640 23.14 -7.69 -26.89
CA GLN A 640 21.72 -8.09 -26.93
C GLN A 640 20.90 -7.41 -25.82
N TRP A 641 21.47 -7.28 -24.63
CA TRP A 641 20.85 -6.54 -23.52
C TRP A 641 20.63 -5.06 -23.87
N ARG A 642 21.68 -4.35 -24.30
CA ARG A 642 21.62 -2.94 -24.69
C ARG A 642 20.66 -2.74 -25.87
N ALA A 643 20.59 -3.66 -26.82
CA ALA A 643 19.64 -3.60 -27.93
C ALA A 643 18.18 -3.73 -27.46
N ALA A 644 17.89 -4.65 -26.52
CA ALA A 644 16.55 -4.84 -25.97
C ALA A 644 16.08 -3.60 -25.19
N TRP A 645 16.90 -3.12 -24.25
CA TRP A 645 16.59 -1.91 -23.48
C TRP A 645 16.64 -0.64 -24.32
N GLY A 646 17.47 -0.60 -25.37
CA GLY A 646 17.55 0.51 -26.32
C GLY A 646 16.23 0.79 -27.02
N ARG A 647 15.41 -0.24 -27.31
CA ARG A 647 14.04 -0.05 -27.83
C ARG A 647 13.17 0.78 -26.89
N LEU A 648 13.29 0.53 -25.58
CA LEU A 648 12.58 1.30 -24.56
C LEU A 648 13.05 2.75 -24.53
N MET A 649 14.36 3.00 -24.60
CA MET A 649 14.94 4.37 -24.66
C MET A 649 14.51 5.12 -25.93
N ALA A 650 14.43 4.41 -27.05
CA ALA A 650 13.96 4.96 -28.32
C ALA A 650 12.49 5.40 -28.25
N ARG A 651 11.62 4.65 -27.56
CA ARG A 651 10.20 5.01 -27.33
C ARG A 651 10.01 6.04 -26.23
N ALA A 652 10.90 6.09 -25.22
CA ALA A 652 10.73 6.97 -24.07
C ALA A 652 10.60 8.43 -24.48
N ASP A 653 9.65 9.12 -23.85
CA ASP A 653 9.43 10.56 -24.00
C ASP A 653 10.48 11.35 -23.21
N ARG A 654 11.00 10.77 -22.12
CA ARG A 654 12.00 11.39 -21.25
C ARG A 654 12.88 10.34 -20.56
N LEU A 655 14.18 10.63 -20.49
CA LEU A 655 15.17 9.88 -19.72
C LEU A 655 15.61 10.73 -18.52
N GLU A 656 15.15 10.44 -17.32
CA GLU A 656 15.48 11.21 -16.12
C GLU A 656 16.66 10.58 -15.37
N VAL A 657 17.69 11.38 -15.12
CA VAL A 657 18.85 11.04 -14.31
C VAL A 657 18.97 12.04 -13.16
N PHE A 658 19.74 11.71 -12.12
CA PHE A 658 19.76 12.48 -10.88
C PHE A 658 21.07 13.23 -10.60
N SER A 659 22.05 13.10 -11.49
CA SER A 659 23.32 13.86 -11.47
C SER A 659 23.88 14.01 -12.88
N ASP A 660 24.84 14.92 -13.04
CA ASP A 660 25.56 15.13 -14.30
C ASP A 660 26.45 13.91 -14.63
N ASN A 661 27.07 13.29 -13.61
CA ASN A 661 27.80 12.03 -13.81
C ASN A 661 26.89 10.91 -14.36
N GLY A 662 25.68 10.77 -13.82
CA GLY A 662 24.68 9.83 -14.31
C GLY A 662 24.26 10.13 -15.75
N ALA A 663 24.14 11.41 -16.12
CA ALA A 663 23.87 11.82 -17.50
C ALA A 663 24.98 11.36 -18.45
N GLY A 664 26.24 11.54 -18.08
CA GLY A 664 27.39 11.08 -18.86
C GLY A 664 27.41 9.56 -19.05
N ILE A 665 27.15 8.80 -17.99
CA ILE A 665 27.08 7.33 -18.02
C ILE A 665 25.95 6.84 -18.94
N VAL A 666 24.75 7.40 -18.83
CA VAL A 666 23.61 7.03 -19.67
C VAL A 666 23.85 7.44 -21.13
N ALA A 667 24.41 8.62 -21.38
CA ALA A 667 24.74 9.08 -22.73
C ALA A 667 25.80 8.20 -23.41
N ALA A 668 26.80 7.71 -22.67
CA ALA A 668 27.78 6.77 -23.20
C ALA A 668 27.16 5.41 -23.59
N ALA A 669 26.15 4.95 -22.85
CA ALA A 669 25.43 3.73 -23.18
C ALA A 669 24.41 3.89 -24.32
N TYR A 670 23.78 5.07 -24.45
CA TYR A 670 22.74 5.36 -25.44
C TYR A 670 22.95 6.71 -26.12
N PRO A 671 24.00 6.85 -26.96
CA PRO A 671 24.38 8.13 -27.55
C PRO A 671 23.28 8.74 -28.42
N ASP A 672 22.55 7.91 -29.19
CA ASP A 672 21.44 8.33 -30.06
C ASP A 672 20.24 8.91 -29.30
N HIS A 673 20.22 8.78 -27.97
CA HIS A 673 19.13 9.22 -27.12
C HIS A 673 19.55 10.27 -26.09
N ALA A 674 20.79 10.78 -26.18
CA ALA A 674 21.34 11.78 -25.27
C ALA A 674 20.48 13.05 -25.19
N ALA A 675 19.86 13.47 -26.30
CA ALA A 675 18.98 14.64 -26.33
C ALA A 675 17.71 14.52 -25.47
N LYS A 676 17.34 13.30 -25.06
CA LYS A 676 16.19 13.03 -24.17
C LYS A 676 16.56 13.02 -22.69
N ILE A 677 17.85 13.10 -22.36
CA ILE A 677 18.35 13.04 -20.98
C ILE A 677 18.06 14.36 -20.28
N ALA A 678 17.42 14.27 -19.12
CA ALA A 678 17.10 15.40 -18.26
C ALA A 678 17.59 15.13 -16.84
N VAL A 679 18.50 15.98 -16.36
CA VAL A 679 19.02 15.92 -14.99
C VAL A 679 18.00 16.55 -14.05
N THR A 680 17.50 15.79 -13.08
CA THR A 680 16.56 16.27 -12.04
C THR A 680 17.03 15.76 -10.68
N PRO A 681 17.89 16.50 -9.97
CA PRO A 681 18.46 16.04 -8.71
C PRO A 681 17.39 15.66 -7.69
N HIS A 682 17.59 14.54 -6.99
CA HIS A 682 16.68 14.18 -5.90
C HIS A 682 16.77 15.18 -4.76
N ARG A 683 15.67 15.29 -4.01
CA ARG A 683 15.59 16.09 -2.80
C ARG A 683 15.69 15.17 -1.59
N MET A 684 16.30 15.68 -0.51
CA MET A 684 16.27 15.00 0.78
C MET A 684 14.83 14.70 1.19
N LEU A 685 14.61 13.48 1.70
CA LEU A 685 13.30 13.03 2.16
C LEU A 685 12.92 13.68 3.50
N HIS A 686 13.92 14.07 4.28
CA HIS A 686 13.79 14.60 5.63
C HIS A 686 14.81 15.71 5.88
N VAL A 687 14.50 16.60 6.82
CA VAL A 687 15.42 17.63 7.27
C VAL A 687 16.34 17.03 8.33
N VAL A 688 17.65 17.11 8.10
CA VAL A 688 18.68 16.81 9.10
C VAL A 688 19.23 18.15 9.58
N PRO A 689 19.25 18.41 10.90
CA PRO A 689 19.77 19.67 11.42
C PRO A 689 21.30 19.70 11.32
N GLU A 690 21.83 20.90 11.12
CA GLU A 690 23.27 21.16 11.20
C GLU A 690 23.76 20.96 12.64
N LEU A 691 24.89 20.27 12.78
CA LEU A 691 25.46 19.92 14.07
C LEU A 691 26.60 20.88 14.44
N PRO A 692 26.87 21.06 15.75
CA PRO A 692 28.05 21.81 16.19
C PRO A 692 29.31 21.19 15.61
N LYS A 693 30.26 22.03 15.19
CA LYS A 693 31.57 21.56 14.75
C LYS A 693 32.26 20.80 15.90
N PRO A 694 32.97 19.70 15.61
CA PRO A 694 33.79 19.02 16.60
C PRO A 694 34.80 19.98 17.23
N ALA A 695 35.16 19.74 18.49
CA ALA A 695 36.24 20.49 19.11
C ALA A 695 37.57 20.23 18.37
N PRO A 696 38.48 21.22 18.22
CA PRO A 696 39.72 21.05 17.46
C PRO A 696 40.64 19.93 17.97
N ASP A 697 40.48 19.53 19.23
CA ASP A 697 41.23 18.50 19.95
C ASP A 697 40.46 17.18 20.13
N ALA A 698 39.26 17.07 19.55
CA ALA A 698 38.48 15.84 19.61
C ALA A 698 39.21 14.69 18.88
N PRO A 699 39.28 13.48 19.47
CA PRO A 699 39.88 12.34 18.78
C PRO A 699 39.08 12.03 17.51
N PRO A 700 39.73 11.81 16.36
CA PRO A 700 39.02 11.65 15.10
C PRO A 700 38.20 10.36 15.09
N VAL A 701 36.93 10.49 14.70
CA VAL A 701 36.01 9.38 14.53
C VAL A 701 35.36 9.49 13.16
N ILE A 702 35.68 8.52 12.31
CA ILE A 702 35.13 8.40 10.96
C ILE A 702 33.76 7.72 11.07
N GLY A 703 32.72 8.46 10.71
CA GLY A 703 31.36 7.97 10.60
C GLY A 703 31.08 7.39 9.21
N VAL A 704 30.33 6.30 9.14
CA VAL A 704 29.79 5.76 7.89
C VAL A 704 28.30 5.51 8.06
N LEU A 705 27.49 6.04 7.16
CA LEU A 705 26.04 6.00 7.26
C LEU A 705 25.43 5.02 6.24
N GLY A 706 24.53 4.16 6.69
CA GLY A 706 23.73 3.26 5.83
C GLY A 706 24.09 1.78 5.89
N ASN A 707 23.40 1.00 5.07
CA ASN A 707 23.67 -0.43 4.90
C ASN A 707 24.76 -0.63 3.85
N ILE A 708 25.91 -1.15 4.26
CA ILE A 708 27.12 -1.24 3.44
C ILE A 708 27.31 -2.68 2.95
N GLY A 709 26.98 -2.90 1.68
CA GLY A 709 27.35 -4.09 0.92
C GLY A 709 28.63 -3.89 0.12
N LEU A 710 28.99 -4.87 -0.71
CA LEU A 710 30.16 -4.81 -1.59
C LEU A 710 30.19 -3.51 -2.42
N HIS A 711 29.13 -3.23 -3.19
CA HIS A 711 29.02 -2.05 -4.05
C HIS A 711 29.13 -0.73 -3.28
N LYS A 712 28.84 -0.73 -1.98
CA LYS A 712 28.99 0.44 -1.10
C LYS A 712 30.34 0.47 -0.37
N GLY A 713 31.31 -0.35 -0.78
CA GLY A 713 32.67 -0.37 -0.24
C GLY A 713 32.85 -1.17 1.05
N ALA A 714 32.13 -2.27 1.25
CA ALA A 714 32.35 -3.13 2.41
C ALA A 714 33.79 -3.67 2.50
N THR A 715 34.44 -3.92 1.35
CA THR A 715 35.87 -4.28 1.25
C THR A 715 36.78 -3.16 1.77
N VAL A 716 36.55 -1.94 1.29
CA VAL A 716 37.26 -0.72 1.75
C VAL A 716 37.10 -0.55 3.26
N LEU A 717 35.87 -0.70 3.80
CA LEU A 717 35.63 -0.56 5.24
C LEU A 717 36.31 -1.63 6.08
N ARG A 718 36.35 -2.88 5.61
CA ARG A 718 37.09 -3.97 6.28
C ARG A 718 38.57 -3.59 6.40
N ASP A 719 39.17 -3.15 5.29
CA ASP A 719 40.59 -2.86 5.23
C ASP A 719 40.94 -1.59 6.02
N LEU A 720 40.09 -0.56 5.93
CA LEU A 720 40.16 0.66 6.74
C LEU A 720 40.06 0.32 8.23
N SER A 721 39.08 -0.49 8.62
CA SER A 721 38.90 -0.90 10.01
C SER A 721 40.12 -1.64 10.56
N ALA A 722 40.75 -2.50 9.75
CA ALA A 722 41.96 -3.21 10.13
C ALA A 722 43.17 -2.27 10.24
N LEU A 723 43.28 -1.27 9.36
CA LEU A 723 44.32 -0.24 9.43
C LEU A 723 44.18 0.59 10.70
N LEU A 724 42.99 1.13 10.96
CA LEU A 724 42.70 1.96 12.14
C LEU A 724 42.92 1.19 13.46
N ALA A 725 42.60 -0.11 13.49
CA ALA A 725 42.88 -0.96 14.64
C ALA A 725 44.39 -1.13 14.92
N ARG A 726 45.24 -1.04 13.89
CA ARG A 726 46.70 -1.12 14.02
C ARG A 726 47.35 0.23 14.31
N SER A 727 46.92 1.30 13.62
CA SER A 727 47.53 2.62 13.72
C SER A 727 47.03 3.42 14.92
N GLY A 728 45.79 3.20 15.36
CA GLY A 728 45.16 3.99 16.42
C GLY A 728 44.86 5.44 16.03
N GLN A 729 45.03 5.81 14.75
CA GLN A 729 44.88 7.19 14.27
C GLN A 729 43.47 7.74 14.40
N ALA A 730 42.44 6.90 14.22
CA ALA A 730 41.03 7.27 14.34
C ALA A 730 40.16 6.07 14.74
N GLN A 731 38.94 6.34 15.20
CA GLN A 731 37.92 5.30 15.43
C GLN A 731 36.96 5.22 14.25
N LEU A 732 36.34 4.05 14.05
CA LEU A 732 35.33 3.81 13.02
C LEU A 732 33.96 3.56 13.65
N ALA A 733 32.96 4.33 13.26
CA ALA A 733 31.57 4.16 13.66
C ALA A 733 30.66 3.99 12.44
N VAL A 734 30.02 2.83 12.31
CA VAL A 734 29.05 2.54 11.26
C VAL A 734 27.64 2.66 11.81
N ILE A 735 26.91 3.67 11.35
CA ILE A 735 25.49 3.86 11.63
C ILE A 735 24.68 3.18 10.54
N GLY A 736 24.39 1.90 10.77
CA GLY A 736 23.75 1.03 9.81
C GLY A 736 24.22 -0.40 9.99
N SER A 737 24.19 -1.21 8.93
CA SER A 737 24.70 -2.58 8.95
C SER A 737 25.73 -2.81 7.84
N VAL A 738 26.72 -3.66 8.11
CA VAL A 738 27.69 -4.11 7.11
C VAL A 738 27.36 -5.55 6.72
N ASP A 739 27.57 -5.90 5.46
CA ASP A 739 27.45 -7.27 5.00
C ASP A 739 28.33 -8.21 5.86
N PRO A 740 27.75 -9.25 6.50
CA PRO A 740 28.49 -10.16 7.39
C PRO A 740 29.68 -10.88 6.72
N SER A 741 29.75 -10.89 5.39
CA SER A 741 30.84 -11.46 4.61
C SER A 741 32.13 -10.62 4.72
N TYR A 742 32.03 -9.36 5.15
CA TYR A 742 33.14 -8.42 5.31
C TYR A 742 33.24 -7.97 6.78
N PRO A 743 33.72 -8.85 7.69
CA PRO A 743 33.77 -8.54 9.12
C PRO A 743 34.75 -7.40 9.39
N LEU A 744 34.30 -6.39 10.15
CA LEU A 744 35.15 -5.31 10.63
C LEU A 744 36.02 -5.76 11.82
N ALA A 745 37.08 -5.01 12.12
CA ALA A 745 37.91 -5.24 13.29
C ALA A 745 37.10 -5.00 14.58
N PRO A 746 37.42 -5.69 15.71
CA PRO A 746 36.68 -5.56 16.96
C PRO A 746 36.58 -4.14 17.55
N SER A 747 37.50 -3.24 17.17
CA SER A 747 37.49 -1.84 17.57
C SER A 747 36.44 -0.99 16.85
N ALA A 748 35.93 -1.44 15.69
CA ALA A 748 34.90 -0.73 14.95
C ALA A 748 33.52 -0.90 15.62
N ARG A 749 32.77 0.20 15.71
CA ARG A 749 31.46 0.24 16.35
C ARG A 749 30.37 0.18 15.28
N VAL A 750 29.50 -0.83 15.33
CA VAL A 750 28.36 -0.98 14.40
C VAL A 750 27.05 -0.79 15.16
N HIS A 751 26.28 0.23 14.81
CA HIS A 751 25.04 0.59 15.51
C HIS A 751 23.84 -0.28 15.12
N GLY A 752 23.67 -0.56 13.82
CA GLY A 752 22.45 -1.14 13.27
C GLY A 752 21.50 -0.12 12.65
N HIS A 753 20.23 -0.51 12.47
CA HIS A 753 19.23 0.33 11.80
C HIS A 753 18.97 1.62 12.58
N TYR A 754 18.83 2.73 11.85
CA TYR A 754 18.54 4.06 12.37
C TYR A 754 17.37 4.67 11.60
N LYS A 755 16.67 5.65 12.19
CA LYS A 755 15.82 6.59 11.44
C LYS A 755 16.62 7.88 11.22
N PRO A 756 16.41 8.64 10.12
CA PRO A 756 17.15 9.88 9.87
C PRO A 756 17.11 10.89 11.04
N ALA A 757 16.01 10.93 11.79
CA ALA A 757 15.88 11.76 13.00
C ALA A 757 16.85 11.36 14.14
N ASP A 758 17.41 10.15 14.10
CA ASP A 758 18.35 9.65 15.10
C ASP A 758 19.79 10.13 14.83
N ILE A 759 20.10 10.64 13.61
CA ILE A 759 21.46 11.01 13.18
C ILE A 759 22.15 11.98 14.16
N PRO A 760 21.53 13.10 14.60
CA PRO A 760 22.19 14.03 15.52
C PRO A 760 22.66 13.38 16.84
N ALA A 761 21.79 12.54 17.43
CA ALA A 761 22.10 11.86 18.67
C ALA A 761 23.20 10.80 18.48
N LEU A 762 23.20 10.11 17.33
CA LEU A 762 24.19 9.10 17.01
C LEU A 762 25.56 9.72 16.74
N VAL A 763 25.62 10.86 16.06
CA VAL A 763 26.86 11.65 15.90
C VAL A 763 27.45 12.00 17.26
N SER A 764 26.64 12.56 18.17
CA SER A 764 27.09 12.92 19.51
C SER A 764 27.53 11.69 20.33
N ARG A 765 26.75 10.59 20.28
CA ARG A 765 27.05 9.34 21.00
C ARG A 765 28.36 8.70 20.59
N TYR A 766 28.66 8.70 19.30
CA TYR A 766 29.88 8.09 18.78
C TYR A 766 31.05 9.07 18.67
N GLY A 767 30.79 10.37 18.83
CA GLY A 767 31.80 11.43 18.70
C GLY A 767 32.26 11.63 17.26
N ILE A 768 31.38 11.44 16.27
CA ILE A 768 31.72 11.47 14.84
C ILE A 768 32.26 12.86 14.47
N THR A 769 33.47 12.91 13.91
CA THR A 769 34.15 14.14 13.51
C THR A 769 34.07 14.40 12.01
N CYS A 770 34.00 13.34 11.21
CA CYS A 770 33.83 13.41 9.75
C CYS A 770 33.07 12.19 9.23
N TRP A 771 32.54 12.31 8.01
CA TRP A 771 31.84 11.22 7.31
C TRP A 771 32.67 10.67 6.16
N LEU A 772 32.58 9.36 5.94
CA LEU A 772 33.05 8.68 4.75
C LEU A 772 31.87 8.03 4.02
N ILE A 773 31.80 8.27 2.70
CA ILE A 773 30.92 7.57 1.76
C ILE A 773 31.80 6.61 0.93
N PRO A 774 31.93 5.34 1.34
CA PRO A 774 32.92 4.42 0.77
C PRO A 774 32.47 3.76 -0.55
N SER A 775 31.48 4.32 -1.24
CA SER A 775 30.84 3.65 -2.38
C SER A 775 31.78 3.54 -3.59
N ILE A 776 32.08 2.31 -4.00
CA ILE A 776 33.04 1.99 -5.08
C ILE A 776 32.39 1.94 -6.47
N VAL A 777 31.10 2.26 -6.54
CA VAL A 777 30.31 2.29 -7.77
C VAL A 777 29.82 3.71 -8.00
N PRO A 778 29.57 4.12 -9.26
CA PRO A 778 28.85 5.37 -9.49
C PRO A 778 27.43 5.23 -8.93
N GLU A 779 27.11 5.85 -7.79
CA GLU A 779 25.72 5.87 -7.35
C GLU A 779 24.96 6.81 -8.27
N THR A 780 23.76 6.39 -8.70
CA THR A 780 22.82 7.26 -9.44
C THR A 780 22.34 8.39 -8.55
N PHE A 781 22.14 8.09 -7.26
CA PHE A 781 21.85 9.04 -6.19
C PHE A 781 22.11 8.41 -4.82
N SER A 782 22.45 9.25 -3.83
CA SER A 782 22.79 8.80 -2.49
C SER A 782 22.10 9.63 -1.40
N PHE A 783 21.01 9.09 -0.82
CA PHE A 783 20.32 9.73 0.32
C PHE A 783 21.27 9.90 1.52
N THR A 784 22.08 8.87 1.81
CA THR A 784 23.03 8.90 2.93
C THR A 784 24.11 9.96 2.73
N THR A 785 24.53 10.23 1.49
CA THR A 785 25.46 11.32 1.22
C THR A 785 24.83 12.67 1.58
N HIS A 786 23.59 12.91 1.16
CA HIS A 786 22.89 14.17 1.47
C HIS A 786 22.60 14.32 2.96
N GLU A 787 22.25 13.23 3.66
CA GLU A 787 22.07 13.21 5.10
C GLU A 787 23.38 13.56 5.85
N CYS A 788 24.52 13.03 5.41
CA CYS A 788 25.84 13.38 5.94
C CYS A 788 26.22 14.84 5.66
N LEU A 789 25.99 15.33 4.43
CA LEU A 789 26.26 16.73 4.07
C LEU A 789 25.42 17.70 4.91
N ALA A 790 24.15 17.35 5.16
CA ALA A 790 23.24 18.16 5.96
C ALA A 790 23.65 18.27 7.44
N THR A 791 24.48 17.37 7.97
CA THR A 791 25.00 17.53 9.35
C THR A 791 26.00 18.67 9.48
N GLY A 792 26.55 19.19 8.36
CA GLY A 792 27.57 20.24 8.35
C GLY A 792 28.96 19.77 8.80
N LEU A 793 29.20 18.46 8.93
CA LEU A 793 30.53 17.91 9.20
C LEU A 793 31.31 17.71 7.88
N PRO A 794 32.65 17.63 7.90
CA PRO A 794 33.42 17.26 6.72
C PRO A 794 32.95 15.90 6.18
N VAL A 795 32.69 15.83 4.87
CA VAL A 795 32.27 14.60 4.19
C VAL A 795 33.30 14.26 3.13
N TRP A 796 33.70 12.99 3.10
CA TRP A 796 34.61 12.42 2.13
C TRP A 796 33.93 11.35 1.31
N ALA A 797 34.12 11.35 -0.01
CA ALA A 797 33.61 10.33 -0.91
C ALA A 797 34.63 10.03 -2.00
N PHE A 798 34.44 8.93 -2.74
CA PHE A 798 35.22 8.72 -3.95
C PHE A 798 34.74 9.63 -5.09
N ASP A 799 35.66 10.06 -5.96
CA ASP A 799 35.38 10.89 -7.14
C ASP A 799 34.65 10.08 -8.23
N LEU A 800 33.42 9.70 -7.91
CA LEU A 800 32.62 8.76 -8.68
C LEU A 800 31.14 8.99 -8.41
N GLY A 801 30.31 8.93 -9.46
CA GLY A 801 28.85 8.98 -9.34
C GLY A 801 28.30 10.28 -8.75
N ALA A 802 26.99 10.25 -8.47
CA ALA A 802 26.28 11.36 -7.84
C ALA A 802 26.80 11.69 -6.44
N GLN A 803 27.35 10.70 -5.72
CA GLN A 803 27.94 10.92 -4.40
C GLN A 803 29.20 11.79 -4.50
N GLY A 804 30.07 11.55 -5.48
CA GLY A 804 31.27 12.34 -5.74
C GLY A 804 30.89 13.77 -6.12
N ASP A 805 29.99 13.94 -7.09
CA ASP A 805 29.49 15.25 -7.53
C ASP A 805 28.96 16.09 -6.36
N SER A 806 28.15 15.47 -5.49
CA SER A 806 27.53 16.13 -4.33
C SER A 806 28.57 16.58 -3.30
N VAL A 807 29.55 15.73 -3.01
CA VAL A 807 30.62 16.03 -2.05
C VAL A 807 31.58 17.07 -2.61
N ALA A 808 31.96 16.98 -3.88
CA ALA A 808 32.82 17.96 -4.54
C ALA A 808 32.18 19.36 -4.55
N SER A 809 30.90 19.45 -4.92
CA SER A 809 30.14 20.70 -4.91
C SER A 809 30.07 21.30 -3.49
N HIS A 810 29.72 20.50 -2.49
CA HIS A 810 29.64 20.99 -1.11
C HIS A 810 31.00 21.39 -0.52
N ALA A 811 32.07 20.67 -0.87
CA ALA A 811 33.43 21.01 -0.46
C ALA A 811 33.88 22.35 -1.07
N ALA A 812 33.52 22.62 -2.34
CA ALA A 812 33.77 23.91 -2.98
C ALA A 812 32.99 25.06 -2.32
N GLU A 813 31.76 24.81 -1.86
CA GLU A 813 30.92 25.82 -1.17
C GLU A 813 31.38 26.11 0.27
N ARG A 814 31.77 25.08 1.03
CA ARG A 814 32.03 25.20 2.48
C ARG A 814 33.50 25.12 2.89
N GLY A 815 34.39 24.72 1.99
CA GLY A 815 35.82 24.58 2.26
C GLY A 815 36.18 23.46 3.25
N GLN A 816 35.36 22.41 3.36
CA GLN A 816 35.60 21.27 4.23
C GLN A 816 35.20 19.94 3.57
N GLY A 817 35.95 18.86 3.83
CA GLY A 817 35.77 17.58 3.16
C GLY A 817 36.34 17.58 1.73
N GLY A 818 36.00 16.56 0.93
CA GLY A 818 36.48 16.46 -0.45
C GLY A 818 36.28 15.08 -1.08
N VAL A 819 36.67 14.97 -2.35
CA VAL A 819 36.68 13.68 -3.06
C VAL A 819 38.07 13.04 -3.01
N LEU A 820 38.10 11.72 -2.99
CA LEU A 820 39.31 10.90 -2.87
C LEU A 820 39.38 9.88 -4.02
N PRO A 821 40.58 9.41 -4.39
CA PRO A 821 40.72 8.25 -5.26
C PRO A 821 40.30 6.97 -4.53
N ILE A 822 39.81 5.97 -5.28
CA ILE A 822 39.52 4.64 -4.72
C ILE A 822 40.86 3.94 -4.38
N PRO A 823 41.07 3.50 -3.13
CA PRO A 823 42.35 2.93 -2.72
C PRO A 823 42.62 1.60 -3.43
N GLN A 824 43.79 1.48 -4.07
CA GLN A 824 44.24 0.26 -4.76
C GLN A 824 45.18 -0.58 -3.88
N GLY A 825 45.64 -0.03 -2.75
CA GLY A 825 46.51 -0.73 -1.81
C GLY A 825 46.64 -0.04 -0.44
N PRO A 826 47.48 -0.61 0.45
CA PRO A 826 47.64 -0.10 1.81
C PRO A 826 48.17 1.35 1.89
N GLY A 827 48.98 1.77 0.92
CA GLY A 827 49.51 3.14 0.84
C GLY A 827 48.42 4.17 0.59
N ASP A 828 47.56 3.92 -0.39
CA ASP A 828 46.42 4.79 -0.72
C ASP A 828 45.42 4.86 0.45
N LEU A 829 45.23 3.73 1.13
CA LEU A 829 44.36 3.67 2.31
C LEU A 829 44.91 4.53 3.46
N GLN A 830 46.23 4.57 3.64
CA GLN A 830 46.87 5.45 4.62
C GLN A 830 46.71 6.93 4.24
N ALA A 831 46.96 7.28 2.97
CA ALA A 831 46.78 8.65 2.47
C ALA A 831 45.32 9.14 2.62
N MET A 832 44.36 8.24 2.44
CA MET A 832 42.94 8.50 2.69
C MET A 832 42.68 8.81 4.18
N VAL A 833 43.24 8.03 5.12
CA VAL A 833 43.12 8.31 6.56
C VAL A 833 43.75 9.65 6.91
N ASP A 834 44.96 9.92 6.41
CA ASP A 834 45.68 11.15 6.69
C ASP A 834 44.86 12.37 6.23
N SER A 835 44.24 12.31 5.04
CA SER A 835 43.36 13.37 4.53
C SER A 835 42.14 13.61 5.43
N MET A 836 41.48 12.54 5.89
CA MET A 836 40.28 12.65 6.74
C MET A 836 40.57 13.12 8.17
N THR A 837 41.78 12.87 8.67
CA THR A 837 42.19 13.23 10.04
C THR A 837 42.93 14.56 10.15
N ALA A 838 43.38 15.13 9.02
CA ALA A 838 44.05 16.44 8.98
C ALA A 838 43.09 17.64 9.02
N SER A 839 41.77 17.41 8.95
CA SER A 839 40.72 18.43 8.77
C SER A 839 40.13 18.96 10.07
#